data_AF-A0A1H3NVJ2-F1
#
_entry.id   AF-A0A1H3NVJ2-F1
#
_cell.length_a   1.000
_cell.length_b   1.000
_cell.length_c   1.000
_cell.angle_alpha   90.00
_cell.angle_beta   90.00
_cell.angle_gamma   90.00
#
_symmetry.space_group_name_H-M   'P 1'
#
loop_
_entity.id
_entity.type
_entity.pdbx_description
1 polymer ?
#
loop_
_entity_poly.entity_id
_entity_poly.type
_entity_poly.pdbx_seq_one_letter_code
_entity_poly.pdbx_strand_id
1 'polypeptide(L)'
;MITLSFSKLILKKLQGSLFIILRVSNIRLCGLAKRLDAVKWDRGCFLSLPTQPTRLFLACLLAWVSISVAQAEDYSCEDAGETHIWISPLNPKADGQVKIMAVSTDSPVSELTLIDSQDRRMLLPSRHRGGPPWSLVAELARLNEGHYRVEASRDGRLIACQLLTIDGSGIQKREERTKVWNLATEALYSAWIEALFGAPPEENLSFPSLEPVLRNTERNFLHNHLGLSEDNNLPLTPDCADLPYTLRAYFSWKIGLPFAFRACGRGSTKAPPRCGAATIETEFTHGSSSQASFRKISRQLVNTIHSGSLRTGLEDESTDLYPIPLSREMLWPGTVYADPYGHVLLVVEWLPQTADHPGSLLAVDAQPDNTVARKRVWEGTMLFANTASAGPGFKAFRPLIRTTLGRWRALSNSELADQSDFAPFSVEQDQLSPDDFYARLTRLINPNGLDPKQAYEATLDALVEQIEARVASVNNSEAYFRKHPGSVIPMPSGAAIFQTIGPWEDYSTPSRDMRLIIAINVLNGLAEKIVRHPELFVLNGQRPEEAKVEIEQHHAKRIHERNIRYTRTDGSLWELSVAEVLARKPAYEMAYNPNDCAEERWGAESSTEEYATCRRHAPAKQRVKMEQYRIWFREARRPTQ
;
A
#
# COMPACT_ATOMS: atom_id res chain seq x y z
N MET A 1 27.55 -6.55 37.51
CA MET A 1 27.94 -6.31 38.92
C MET A 1 28.17 -4.81 39.06
N ILE A 2 27.45 -4.18 39.99
CA ILE A 2 27.53 -2.77 40.43
C ILE A 2 26.89 -1.70 39.52
N THR A 3 25.87 -1.10 40.13
CA THR A 3 25.00 0.05 39.85
C THR A 3 25.67 1.40 40.08
N LEU A 4 25.08 2.49 39.55
CA LEU A 4 24.92 3.87 40.12
C LEU A 4 24.45 4.79 38.97
N SER A 5 23.16 5.10 38.79
CA SER A 5 22.31 6.09 39.50
C SER A 5 22.91 7.49 39.64
N PHE A 6 22.30 8.49 38.98
CA PHE A 6 22.22 9.88 39.47
C PHE A 6 20.91 10.57 39.07
N SER A 7 20.52 11.47 39.97
CA SER A 7 19.19 11.94 40.32
C SER A 7 18.73 13.18 39.53
N LYS A 8 17.40 13.34 39.40
CA LYS A 8 16.73 14.63 39.14
C LYS A 8 16.95 15.60 40.31
N LEU A 9 17.24 16.88 40.05
CA LEU A 9 16.46 18.03 40.58
C LEU A 9 17.00 19.41 40.12
N ILE A 10 16.15 20.15 39.38
CA ILE A 10 15.70 21.55 39.62
C ILE A 10 16.75 22.64 39.89
N LEU A 11 16.85 23.66 39.01
CA LEU A 11 16.41 25.06 39.29
C LEU A 11 16.37 25.97 38.03
N LYS A 12 15.44 26.93 38.09
CA LYS A 12 14.94 27.90 37.11
C LYS A 12 15.91 29.03 36.68
N LYS A 13 15.63 29.55 35.47
CA LYS A 13 15.57 30.96 34.99
C LYS A 13 16.79 31.89 35.17
N LEU A 14 17.25 32.43 34.03
CA LEU A 14 17.37 33.88 33.67
C LEU A 14 18.10 33.97 32.30
N GLN A 15 17.42 34.32 31.21
CA GLN A 15 17.46 35.65 30.57
C GLN A 15 18.87 36.25 30.35
N GLY A 16 19.22 36.52 29.08
CA GLY A 16 20.25 37.51 28.76
C GLY A 16 21.02 37.23 27.47
N SER A 17 20.57 37.82 26.37
CA SER A 17 21.33 37.96 25.12
C SER A 17 22.68 38.64 25.36
N LEU A 18 23.77 38.13 24.78
CA LEU A 18 24.86 38.99 24.32
C LEU A 18 25.77 38.30 23.29
N PHE A 19 25.92 38.99 22.16
CA PHE A 19 26.91 38.76 21.11
C PHE A 19 28.32 38.58 21.68
N ILE A 20 29.07 37.60 21.16
CA ILE A 20 30.52 37.53 21.30
C ILE A 20 31.16 37.50 19.91
N ILE A 21 31.88 38.59 19.63
CA ILE A 21 32.83 38.78 18.54
C ILE A 21 34.09 37.97 18.85
N LEU A 22 34.47 37.04 17.99
CA LEU A 22 35.74 36.31 18.09
C LEU A 22 36.79 36.95 17.16
N ARG A 23 37.73 37.66 17.78
CA ARG A 23 39.01 38.09 17.19
C ARG A 23 39.91 36.88 16.99
N VAL A 24 40.37 36.68 15.76
CA VAL A 24 41.43 35.73 15.41
C VAL A 24 42.79 36.38 15.69
N SER A 25 43.67 35.69 16.41
CA SER A 25 45.10 35.99 16.43
C SER A 25 45.95 34.76 16.72
N ASN A 26 46.94 34.59 15.84
CA ASN A 26 48.27 34.01 16.02
C ASN A 26 48.52 32.51 15.86
N ILE A 27 49.04 32.25 14.66
CA ILE A 27 49.99 31.23 14.21
C ILE A 27 51.21 31.08 15.15
N ARG A 28 51.67 29.84 15.39
CA ARG A 28 53.09 29.45 15.26
C ARG A 28 53.25 27.94 15.04
N LEU A 29 53.91 27.60 13.92
CA LEU A 29 54.33 26.27 13.49
C LEU A 29 55.68 25.87 14.11
N CYS A 30 55.79 24.60 14.49
CA CYS A 30 56.99 23.75 14.58
C CYS A 30 56.50 22.31 14.35
N GLY A 31 57.18 21.37 13.70
CA GLY A 31 58.32 21.36 12.79
C GLY A 31 58.30 19.96 12.14
N LEU A 32 58.54 19.88 10.83
CA LEU A 32 58.50 18.63 10.06
C LEU A 32 59.91 18.14 9.76
N ALA A 33 60.16 16.84 9.99
CA ALA A 33 61.40 16.17 9.63
C ALA A 33 61.15 15.09 8.56
N LYS A 34 61.92 15.20 7.46
CA LYS A 34 62.49 14.15 6.61
C LYS A 34 61.55 13.14 5.92
N ARG A 35 61.45 13.24 4.59
CA ARG A 35 62.20 12.41 3.61
C ARG A 35 61.81 12.85 2.19
N LEU A 36 62.81 13.20 1.38
CA LEU A 36 62.71 13.35 -0.07
C LEU A 36 63.86 12.54 -0.68
N ASP A 37 63.50 11.63 -1.58
CA ASP A 37 64.43 11.00 -2.51
C ASP A 37 64.71 11.94 -3.68
N ALA A 38 65.92 11.78 -4.21
CA ALA A 38 66.64 12.72 -5.03
C ALA A 38 66.38 12.55 -6.54
N VAL A 39 66.35 13.67 -7.26
CA VAL A 39 66.77 13.76 -8.67
C VAL A 39 67.48 15.11 -8.90
N LYS A 40 68.78 15.05 -9.24
CA LYS A 40 69.63 16.08 -9.90
C LYS A 40 69.37 16.00 -11.42
N TRP A 41 69.60 16.94 -12.34
CA TRP A 41 70.38 18.17 -12.53
C TRP A 41 69.58 18.98 -13.61
N ASP A 42 69.69 20.29 -13.84
CA ASP A 42 70.87 20.95 -14.38
C ASP A 42 70.75 22.50 -14.37
N ARG A 43 71.90 23.18 -14.53
CA ARG A 43 72.13 24.62 -14.36
C ARG A 43 71.86 25.46 -15.62
N GLY A 44 71.42 26.72 -15.38
CA GLY A 44 72.06 27.92 -15.94
C GLY A 44 71.35 28.65 -17.09
N CYS A 45 70.90 29.89 -16.86
CA CYS A 45 71.55 31.13 -17.33
C CYS A 45 70.69 32.38 -17.11
N PHE A 46 71.39 33.48 -16.82
CA PHE A 46 70.93 34.84 -16.52
C PHE A 46 70.44 35.63 -17.74
N LEU A 47 69.70 36.73 -17.47
CA LEU A 47 69.67 38.07 -18.12
C LEU A 47 68.20 38.56 -18.29
N SER A 48 67.65 39.33 -17.35
CA SER A 48 67.67 40.81 -17.27
C SER A 48 66.88 41.53 -18.37
N LEU A 49 65.79 42.20 -18.01
CA LEU A 49 65.25 43.40 -18.71
C LEU A 49 64.50 44.30 -17.70
N PRO A 50 64.50 45.63 -17.90
CA PRO A 50 64.41 46.60 -16.82
C PRO A 50 63.02 47.22 -16.61
N THR A 51 62.96 47.93 -15.51
CA THR A 51 61.91 48.79 -14.94
C THR A 51 61.42 49.93 -15.85
N GLN A 52 60.08 50.11 -15.84
CA GLN A 52 59.20 51.33 -15.88
C GLN A 52 59.82 52.73 -16.09
N PRO A 53 59.08 53.79 -16.53
CA PRO A 53 57.65 54.10 -16.31
C PRO A 53 56.94 54.67 -17.59
N THR A 54 55.65 54.99 -17.69
CA THR A 54 55.01 56.20 -17.15
C THR A 54 53.56 56.24 -17.64
N ARG A 55 52.67 56.61 -16.71
CA ARG A 55 51.29 57.07 -16.82
C ARG A 55 50.89 57.67 -18.18
N LEU A 56 50.00 57.01 -18.91
CA LEU A 56 48.98 57.62 -19.75
C LEU A 56 48.03 56.51 -20.22
N PHE A 57 46.96 56.23 -19.47
CA PHE A 57 45.71 55.59 -19.93
C PHE A 57 44.77 55.43 -18.73
N LEU A 58 44.45 56.56 -18.08
CA LEU A 58 43.40 56.67 -17.06
C LEU A 58 42.31 57.59 -17.60
N ALA A 59 41.73 57.23 -18.74
CA ALA A 59 40.57 57.93 -19.33
C ALA A 59 39.78 57.06 -20.32
N CYS A 60 39.75 55.73 -20.14
CA CYS A 60 38.89 54.81 -20.92
C CYS A 60 38.38 53.61 -20.10
N LEU A 61 38.28 53.73 -18.77
CA LEU A 61 37.84 52.63 -17.88
C LEU A 61 36.56 52.94 -17.07
N LEU A 62 35.77 53.93 -17.51
CA LEU A 62 34.46 54.25 -16.92
C LEU A 62 33.29 54.13 -17.92
N ALA A 63 33.52 53.52 -19.08
CA ALA A 63 32.48 53.31 -20.10
C ALA A 63 32.53 51.90 -20.71
N TRP A 64 33.00 50.91 -19.95
CA TRP A 64 32.77 49.51 -20.27
C TRP A 64 31.79 48.92 -19.27
N VAL A 65 30.53 49.00 -19.69
CA VAL A 65 29.58 47.90 -19.58
C VAL A 65 29.27 47.48 -18.14
N SER A 66 28.18 48.06 -17.64
CA SER A 66 27.23 47.38 -16.77
C SER A 66 26.72 46.11 -17.45
N ILE A 67 27.54 45.07 -17.53
CA ILE A 67 27.02 43.71 -17.51
C ILE A 67 26.78 43.48 -16.03
N SER A 68 25.52 43.61 -15.62
CA SER A 68 25.07 42.77 -14.52
C SER A 68 25.42 41.35 -14.95
N VAL A 69 26.51 40.81 -14.40
CA VAL A 69 26.69 39.37 -14.38
C VAL A 69 25.58 38.92 -13.46
N ALA A 70 24.40 38.71 -14.02
CA ALA A 70 23.45 37.79 -13.45
C ALA A 70 24.27 36.51 -13.28
N GLN A 71 24.66 36.23 -12.04
CA GLN A 71 25.08 34.90 -11.68
C GLN A 71 23.84 34.06 -11.96
N ALA A 72 23.75 33.50 -13.16
CA ALA A 72 23.07 32.25 -13.34
C ALA A 72 23.83 31.31 -12.41
N GLU A 73 23.32 31.15 -11.18
CA GLU A 73 23.65 29.97 -10.40
C GLU A 73 23.26 28.81 -11.32
N ASP A 74 24.27 28.14 -11.87
CA ASP A 74 24.15 26.82 -12.48
C ASP A 74 23.67 25.87 -11.37
N TYR A 75 22.40 25.97 -11.01
CA TYR A 75 21.70 24.91 -10.30
C TYR A 75 21.56 23.79 -11.32
N SER A 76 22.43 22.79 -11.23
CA SER A 76 22.21 21.52 -11.90
C SER A 76 20.82 21.04 -11.49
N CYS A 77 19.89 21.04 -12.44
CA CYS A 77 18.51 20.62 -12.23
C CYS A 77 18.50 19.09 -12.06
N GLU A 78 18.71 18.67 -10.83
CA GLU A 78 18.70 17.28 -10.41
C GLU A 78 17.69 17.09 -9.27
N ASP A 79 17.13 15.88 -9.19
CA ASP A 79 16.41 15.46 -7.99
C ASP A 79 17.38 15.54 -6.81
N ALA A 80 16.95 16.16 -5.70
CA ALA A 80 17.78 16.35 -4.53
C ALA A 80 17.15 15.70 -3.30
N GLY A 81 17.93 14.85 -2.62
CA GLY A 81 17.57 14.29 -1.32
C GLY A 81 16.37 13.34 -1.37
N GLU A 82 15.34 13.67 -0.60
CA GLU A 82 14.19 12.80 -0.29
C GLU A 82 12.98 13.02 -1.23
N THR A 83 13.14 13.83 -2.27
CA THR A 83 12.06 14.15 -3.22
C THR A 83 12.50 13.93 -4.67
N HIS A 84 11.68 13.23 -5.43
CA HIS A 84 11.93 12.87 -6.81
C HIS A 84 10.74 13.22 -7.71
N ILE A 85 11.02 13.70 -8.92
CA ILE A 85 10.02 13.96 -9.93
C ILE A 85 10.02 12.83 -10.96
N TRP A 86 8.82 12.39 -11.33
CA TRP A 86 8.59 11.31 -12.28
C TRP A 86 7.69 11.80 -13.39
N ILE A 87 8.00 11.40 -14.62
CA ILE A 87 7.30 11.83 -15.83
C ILE A 87 6.79 10.61 -16.59
N SER A 88 5.55 10.70 -17.07
CA SER A 88 4.92 9.69 -17.91
C SER A 88 4.19 10.36 -19.09
N PRO A 89 4.33 9.88 -20.34
CA PRO A 89 5.11 8.71 -20.77
C PRO A 89 6.64 8.94 -20.72
N LEU A 90 7.42 7.86 -20.82
CA LEU A 90 8.88 7.88 -20.83
C LEU A 90 9.45 8.76 -21.96
N ASN A 91 8.78 8.77 -23.10
CA ASN A 91 9.11 9.61 -24.25
C ASN A 91 7.89 10.46 -24.62
N PRO A 92 7.71 11.61 -23.96
CA PRO A 92 6.65 12.57 -24.27
C PRO A 92 6.73 13.07 -25.72
N LYS A 93 5.57 13.19 -26.37
CA LYS A 93 5.43 13.71 -27.74
C LYS A 93 4.70 15.04 -27.72
N ALA A 94 4.96 15.87 -28.73
CA ALA A 94 4.18 17.07 -28.98
C ALA A 94 2.67 16.74 -29.05
N ASP A 95 1.85 17.62 -28.49
CA ASP A 95 0.39 17.46 -28.37
C ASP A 95 -0.10 16.24 -27.56
N GLY A 96 0.82 15.45 -26.99
CA GLY A 96 0.50 14.34 -26.10
C GLY A 96 0.09 14.78 -24.70
N GLN A 97 -0.50 13.85 -23.94
CA GLN A 97 -0.69 14.00 -22.50
C GLN A 97 0.63 13.69 -21.78
N VAL A 98 0.99 14.53 -20.82
CA VAL A 98 2.14 14.34 -19.93
C VAL A 98 1.63 14.38 -18.50
N LYS A 99 2.00 13.37 -17.71
CA LYS A 99 1.74 13.31 -16.28
C LYS A 99 3.04 13.51 -15.54
N ILE A 100 2.99 14.31 -14.49
CA ILE A 100 4.10 14.61 -13.61
C ILE A 100 3.70 14.22 -12.20
N MET A 101 4.54 13.46 -11.52
CA MET A 101 4.35 13.10 -10.12
C MET A 101 5.62 13.46 -9.34
N ALA A 102 5.50 14.37 -8.38
CA ALA A 102 6.52 14.53 -7.36
C ALA A 102 6.20 13.61 -6.19
N VAL A 103 7.18 12.86 -5.71
CA VAL A 103 7.06 11.96 -4.55
C VAL A 103 8.13 12.31 -3.54
N SER A 104 7.74 12.44 -2.27
CA SER A 104 8.62 12.84 -1.17
C SER A 104 8.47 11.92 0.03
N THR A 105 9.60 11.51 0.62
CA THR A 105 9.65 10.61 1.80
C THR A 105 9.82 11.35 3.12
N ASP A 106 10.13 12.65 3.12
CA ASP A 106 10.42 13.42 4.32
C ASP A 106 9.30 14.38 4.75
N SER A 107 8.62 15.06 3.81
CA SER A 107 7.45 15.91 4.12
C SER A 107 6.59 16.22 2.89
N PRO A 108 5.36 16.76 3.05
CA PRO A 108 4.51 17.14 1.92
C PRO A 108 5.19 18.04 0.88
N VAL A 109 4.85 17.85 -0.39
CA VAL A 109 5.21 18.76 -1.50
C VAL A 109 4.10 19.79 -1.66
N SER A 110 4.45 21.07 -1.70
CA SER A 110 3.48 22.17 -1.77
C SER A 110 3.02 22.43 -3.21
N GLU A 111 3.96 22.54 -4.16
CA GLU A 111 3.65 23.01 -5.51
C GLU A 111 4.53 22.33 -6.58
N LEU A 112 3.95 22.19 -7.78
CA LEU A 112 4.66 21.83 -9.01
C LEU A 112 4.63 23.02 -9.98
N THR A 113 5.77 23.42 -10.49
CA THR A 113 5.92 24.48 -11.49
C THR A 113 6.59 23.93 -12.74
N LEU A 114 6.05 24.28 -13.91
CA LEU A 114 6.70 24.06 -15.20
C LEU A 114 7.32 25.37 -15.68
N ILE A 115 8.57 25.33 -16.13
CA ILE A 115 9.31 26.46 -16.68
C ILE A 115 9.69 26.11 -18.11
N ASP A 116 9.34 26.98 -19.06
CA ASP A 116 9.69 26.79 -20.47
C ASP A 116 11.06 27.37 -20.83
N SER A 117 11.46 27.22 -22.10
CA SER A 117 12.74 27.73 -22.62
C SER A 117 12.84 29.26 -22.65
N GLN A 118 11.77 29.98 -22.35
CA GLN A 118 11.73 31.44 -22.22
C GLN A 118 11.69 31.88 -20.75
N ASP A 119 11.99 30.97 -19.82
CA ASP A 119 11.88 31.15 -18.37
C ASP A 119 10.47 31.55 -17.89
N ARG A 120 9.42 31.27 -18.68
CA ARG A 120 8.05 31.50 -18.26
C ARG A 120 7.62 30.40 -17.31
N ARG A 121 7.23 30.80 -16.09
CA ARG A 121 6.78 29.91 -15.03
C ARG A 121 5.27 29.68 -15.12
N MET A 122 4.85 28.42 -15.07
CA MET A 122 3.46 27.99 -15.03
C MET A 122 3.25 27.09 -13.81
N LEU A 123 2.43 27.56 -12.86
CA LEU A 123 1.99 26.72 -11.74
C LEU A 123 1.06 25.63 -12.27
N LEU A 124 1.34 24.38 -11.90
CA LEU A 124 0.58 23.23 -12.37
C LEU A 124 -0.59 22.95 -11.43
N PRO A 125 -1.83 22.87 -11.93
CA PRO A 125 -2.95 22.33 -11.17
C PRO A 125 -2.64 20.88 -10.79
N SER A 126 -2.59 20.62 -9.50
CA SER A 126 -2.12 19.37 -8.97
C SER A 126 -3.08 18.77 -7.94
N ARG A 127 -3.06 17.44 -7.86
CA ARG A 127 -3.82 16.66 -6.89
C ARG A 127 -2.85 16.14 -5.83
N HIS A 128 -3.08 16.55 -4.58
CA HIS A 128 -2.32 16.06 -3.44
C HIS A 128 -2.85 14.70 -2.99
N ARG A 129 -1.93 13.84 -2.56
CA ARG A 129 -2.26 12.61 -1.84
C ARG A 129 -1.53 12.57 -0.50
N GLY A 130 -1.98 11.69 0.38
CA GLY A 130 -1.49 11.59 1.76
C GLY A 130 -0.03 11.14 1.81
N GLY A 131 0.48 10.86 3.02
CA GLY A 131 1.81 10.28 3.19
C GLY A 131 2.09 9.83 4.63
N PRO A 132 3.31 9.33 4.87
CA PRO A 132 4.38 9.06 3.89
C PRO A 132 4.10 7.85 2.96
N PRO A 133 4.69 7.81 1.74
CA PRO A 133 5.32 8.95 1.07
C PRO A 133 4.26 9.95 0.59
N TRP A 134 4.58 11.24 0.56
CA TRP A 134 3.70 12.28 0.04
C TRP A 134 3.82 12.39 -1.47
N SER A 135 2.70 12.57 -2.17
CA SER A 135 2.74 12.77 -3.62
C SER A 135 1.87 13.93 -4.11
N LEU A 136 2.33 14.53 -5.20
CA LEU A 136 1.67 15.60 -5.92
C LEU A 136 1.63 15.26 -7.41
N VAL A 137 0.44 15.12 -7.98
CA VAL A 137 0.25 14.70 -9.38
C VAL A 137 -0.34 15.83 -10.20
N ALA A 138 0.30 16.17 -11.32
CA ALA A 138 -0.20 17.12 -12.30
C ALA A 138 -0.34 16.46 -13.68
N GLU A 139 -1.35 16.91 -14.43
CA GLU A 139 -1.57 16.48 -15.81
C GLU A 139 -1.51 17.67 -16.75
N LEU A 140 -0.76 17.50 -17.83
CA LEU A 140 -0.51 18.48 -18.86
C LEU A 140 -0.94 17.89 -20.20
N ALA A 141 -1.47 18.74 -21.06
CA ALA A 141 -1.79 18.39 -22.43
C ALA A 141 -1.33 19.52 -23.34
N ARG A 142 -1.03 19.20 -24.61
CA ARG A 142 -0.70 20.21 -25.63
C ARG A 142 0.58 21.00 -25.31
N LEU A 143 1.61 20.29 -24.86
CA LEU A 143 2.95 20.87 -24.80
C LEU A 143 3.55 20.90 -26.20
N ASN A 144 4.13 22.05 -26.56
CA ASN A 144 4.87 22.22 -27.79
C ASN A 144 6.24 21.52 -27.69
N GLU A 145 6.85 21.21 -28.83
CA GLU A 145 8.23 20.77 -28.88
C GLU A 145 9.16 21.76 -28.17
N GLY A 146 10.10 21.23 -27.39
CA GLY A 146 11.04 22.06 -26.64
C GLY A 146 11.53 21.43 -25.34
N HIS A 147 12.32 22.21 -24.63
CA HIS A 147 12.85 21.87 -23.32
C HIS A 147 12.08 22.63 -22.25
N TYR A 148 11.72 21.91 -21.20
CA TYR A 148 11.04 22.41 -20.04
C TYR A 148 11.79 21.95 -18.78
N ARG A 149 11.59 22.69 -17.70
CA ARG A 149 12.08 22.35 -16.37
C ARG A 149 10.89 22.22 -15.44
N VAL A 150 10.80 21.10 -14.74
CA VAL A 150 9.79 20.84 -13.72
C VAL A 150 10.44 21.07 -12.37
N GLU A 151 9.85 21.94 -11.56
CA GLU A 151 10.29 22.26 -10.21
C GLU A 151 9.22 21.82 -9.20
N ALA A 152 9.62 21.02 -8.22
CA ALA A 152 8.82 20.75 -7.03
C ALA A 152 9.30 21.66 -5.90
N SER A 153 8.38 22.34 -5.24
CA SER A 153 8.70 23.23 -4.13
C SER A 153 7.91 22.92 -2.86
N ARG A 154 8.51 23.28 -1.73
CA ARG A 154 7.92 23.22 -0.39
C ARG A 154 8.10 24.57 0.26
N ASP A 155 7.00 25.21 0.63
CA ASP A 155 6.99 26.54 1.25
C ASP A 155 7.84 27.58 0.48
N GLY A 156 7.77 27.56 -0.85
CA GLY A 156 8.53 28.44 -1.74
C GLY A 156 10.00 28.06 -1.95
N ARG A 157 10.51 27.00 -1.30
CA ARG A 157 11.86 26.48 -1.52
C ARG A 157 11.85 25.35 -2.55
N LEU A 158 12.72 25.42 -3.55
CA LEU A 158 12.97 24.31 -4.47
C LEU A 158 13.49 23.09 -3.71
N ILE A 159 12.85 21.93 -3.92
CA ILE A 159 13.25 20.66 -3.28
C ILE A 159 13.59 19.55 -4.27
N ALA A 160 13.06 19.60 -5.50
CA ALA A 160 13.47 18.71 -6.58
C ALA A 160 13.30 19.40 -7.93
N CYS A 161 14.11 19.00 -8.91
CA CYS A 161 14.10 19.56 -10.25
C CYS A 161 14.37 18.47 -11.29
N GLN A 162 13.55 18.44 -12.34
CA GLN A 162 13.75 17.51 -13.45
C GLN A 162 13.55 18.20 -14.81
N LEU A 163 14.43 17.85 -15.75
CA LEU A 163 14.31 18.30 -17.14
C LEU A 163 13.29 17.44 -17.89
N LEU A 164 12.40 18.11 -18.62
CA LEU A 164 11.41 17.51 -19.52
C LEU A 164 11.74 17.94 -20.94
N THR A 165 11.97 16.98 -21.83
CA THR A 165 12.12 17.25 -23.26
C THR A 165 10.93 16.69 -24.03
N ILE A 166 10.30 17.52 -24.85
CA ILE A 166 9.24 17.13 -25.78
C ILE A 166 9.87 17.05 -27.17
N ASP A 167 10.12 15.83 -27.65
CA ASP A 167 10.78 15.57 -28.93
C ASP A 167 9.75 15.44 -30.07
N GLY A 168 9.98 16.15 -31.17
CA GLY A 168 9.21 16.02 -32.43
C GLY A 168 9.64 14.87 -33.33
N SER A 169 10.85 14.34 -33.13
CA SER A 169 11.49 13.37 -34.02
C SER A 169 10.99 11.92 -33.84
N GLY A 170 10.25 11.64 -32.77
CA GLY A 170 9.74 10.30 -32.46
C GLY A 170 10.80 9.27 -32.06
N ILE A 171 12.05 9.68 -31.84
CA ILE A 171 13.13 8.79 -31.42
C ILE A 171 12.94 8.43 -29.94
N GLN A 172 12.72 7.15 -29.63
CA GLN A 172 12.69 6.69 -28.24
C GLN A 172 14.09 6.84 -27.64
N LYS A 173 14.26 7.70 -26.63
CA LYS A 173 15.45 7.65 -25.79
C LYS A 173 15.39 6.35 -25.00
N ARG A 174 16.36 5.47 -25.28
CA ARG A 174 16.58 4.29 -24.45
C ARG A 174 17.20 4.79 -23.16
N GLU A 175 16.47 4.69 -22.04
CA GLU A 175 17.10 4.86 -20.73
C GLU A 175 18.16 3.75 -20.59
N GLU A 176 19.43 4.11 -20.72
CA GLU A 176 20.55 3.15 -20.67
C GLU A 176 20.88 2.70 -19.23
N ARG A 177 20.28 3.33 -18.20
CA ARG A 177 20.52 2.98 -16.80
C ARG A 177 19.56 1.89 -16.34
N THR A 178 20.13 0.74 -15.97
CA THR A 178 19.43 -0.28 -15.19
C THR A 178 18.93 0.33 -13.88
N LYS A 179 17.61 0.41 -13.70
CA LYS A 179 17.02 0.87 -12.44
C LYS A 179 17.09 -0.24 -11.39
N VAL A 180 17.19 0.17 -10.13
CA VAL A 180 17.26 -0.71 -8.96
C VAL A 180 16.11 -0.35 -8.03
N TRP A 181 15.68 -1.31 -7.21
CA TRP A 181 14.88 -0.98 -6.04
C TRP A 181 15.73 -0.19 -5.05
N ASN A 182 15.20 0.94 -4.60
CA ASN A 182 15.76 1.87 -3.62
C ASN A 182 14.62 2.72 -3.03
N LEU A 183 14.92 3.61 -2.09
CA LEU A 183 13.90 4.44 -1.43
C LEU A 183 12.99 5.18 -2.42
N ALA A 184 13.57 5.83 -3.43
CA ALA A 184 12.82 6.62 -4.43
C ALA A 184 11.86 5.77 -5.27
N THR A 185 12.27 4.56 -5.66
CA THR A 185 11.44 3.65 -6.47
C THR A 185 10.39 2.92 -5.64
N GLU A 186 10.67 2.60 -4.37
CA GLU A 186 9.66 2.11 -3.42
C GLU A 186 8.62 3.20 -3.12
N ALA A 187 9.05 4.44 -2.92
CA ALA A 187 8.16 5.57 -2.71
C ALA A 187 7.27 5.84 -3.94
N LEU A 188 7.83 5.77 -5.16
CA LEU A 188 7.05 5.85 -6.40
C LEU A 188 6.05 4.69 -6.50
N TYR A 189 6.45 3.45 -6.19
CA TYR A 189 5.54 2.30 -6.20
C TYR A 189 4.35 2.54 -5.26
N SER A 190 4.63 3.06 -4.07
CA SER A 190 3.61 3.40 -3.10
C SER A 190 2.64 4.48 -3.59
N ALA A 191 3.17 5.62 -4.05
CA ALA A 191 2.36 6.72 -4.59
C ALA A 191 1.55 6.29 -5.83
N TRP A 192 2.09 5.39 -6.65
CA TRP A 192 1.37 4.81 -7.79
C TRP A 192 0.21 3.92 -7.33
N ILE A 193 0.39 3.06 -6.33
CA ILE A 193 -0.70 2.23 -5.77
C ILE A 193 -1.81 3.12 -5.20
N GLU A 194 -1.46 4.17 -4.44
CA GLU A 194 -2.43 5.12 -3.88
C GLU A 194 -3.21 5.84 -4.99
N ALA A 195 -2.52 6.33 -6.03
CA ALA A 195 -3.18 6.97 -7.17
C ALA A 195 -4.08 6.00 -7.95
N LEU A 196 -3.64 4.75 -8.15
CA LEU A 196 -4.34 3.74 -8.93
C LEU A 196 -5.73 3.40 -8.35
N PHE A 197 -5.83 3.35 -7.02
CA PHE A 197 -7.06 3.03 -6.29
C PHE A 197 -7.68 4.23 -5.57
N GLY A 198 -7.19 5.43 -5.85
CA GLY A 198 -7.65 6.66 -5.21
C GLY A 198 -9.03 7.09 -5.74
N ALA A 199 -10.00 7.21 -4.82
CA ALA A 199 -11.34 7.74 -5.06
C ALA A 199 -11.89 8.34 -3.76
N PRO A 200 -12.94 9.16 -3.79
CA PRO A 200 -13.59 9.67 -2.58
C PRO A 200 -13.89 8.53 -1.59
N PRO A 201 -13.67 8.72 -0.27
CA PRO A 201 -13.83 7.67 0.74
C PRO A 201 -15.19 6.96 0.75
N GLU A 202 -16.25 7.69 0.42
CA GLU A 202 -17.64 7.24 0.34
C GLU A 202 -17.94 6.40 -0.91
N GLU A 203 -17.05 6.41 -1.91
CA GLU A 203 -17.23 5.64 -3.13
C GLU A 203 -16.81 4.17 -2.93
N ASN A 204 -17.75 3.26 -3.12
CA ASN A 204 -17.48 1.83 -3.15
C ASN A 204 -16.83 1.43 -4.47
N LEU A 205 -15.50 1.47 -4.53
CA LEU A 205 -14.74 1.00 -5.69
C LEU A 205 -14.77 -0.53 -5.77
N SER A 206 -15.44 -1.03 -6.81
CA SER A 206 -15.46 -2.44 -7.17
C SER A 206 -15.40 -2.59 -8.68
N PHE A 207 -14.47 -3.40 -9.17
CA PHE A 207 -14.23 -3.62 -10.59
C PHE A 207 -14.37 -5.11 -10.91
N PRO A 208 -14.89 -5.48 -12.10
CA PRO A 208 -15.04 -6.89 -12.48
C PRO A 208 -13.71 -7.63 -12.68
N SER A 209 -12.61 -6.90 -12.84
CA SER A 209 -11.24 -7.43 -12.95
C SER A 209 -10.22 -6.33 -12.67
N LEU A 210 -8.92 -6.64 -12.74
CA LEU A 210 -7.85 -5.64 -12.65
C LEU A 210 -7.74 -4.79 -13.94
N GLU A 211 -8.27 -5.27 -15.06
CA GLU A 211 -8.11 -4.61 -16.36
C GLU A 211 -8.73 -3.19 -16.44
N PRO A 212 -9.96 -2.93 -15.99
CA PRO A 212 -10.52 -1.58 -15.92
C PRO A 212 -9.71 -0.62 -15.04
N VAL A 213 -9.03 -1.14 -14.01
CA VAL A 213 -8.19 -0.35 -13.10
C VAL A 213 -6.95 0.13 -13.86
N LEU A 214 -6.25 -0.77 -14.54
CA LEU A 214 -5.03 -0.43 -15.27
C LEU A 214 -5.29 0.40 -16.53
N ARG A 215 -6.45 0.25 -17.16
CA ARG A 215 -6.86 1.06 -18.33
C ARG A 215 -7.37 2.45 -17.97
N ASN A 216 -7.59 2.73 -16.69
CA ASN A 216 -8.05 4.05 -16.27
C ASN A 216 -6.94 5.09 -16.45
N THR A 217 -7.07 5.94 -17.47
CA THR A 217 -6.07 6.97 -17.80
C THR A 217 -6.00 8.08 -16.76
N GLU A 218 -7.00 8.25 -15.92
CA GLU A 218 -7.01 9.29 -14.88
C GLU A 218 -6.26 8.86 -13.62
N ARG A 219 -6.41 7.58 -13.22
CA ARG A 219 -5.83 7.03 -11.98
C ARG A 219 -4.50 6.33 -12.21
N ASN A 220 -4.32 5.63 -13.33
CA ASN A 220 -3.07 4.94 -13.61
C ASN A 220 -2.04 5.93 -14.20
N PHE A 221 -1.16 6.45 -13.33
CA PHE A 221 -0.03 7.31 -13.73
C PHE A 221 0.86 6.66 -14.81
N LEU A 222 1.01 5.34 -14.77
CA LEU A 222 1.85 4.56 -15.69
C LEU A 222 1.08 4.02 -16.92
N HIS A 223 -0.16 4.45 -17.12
CA HIS A 223 -0.91 4.11 -18.33
C HIS A 223 -0.19 4.67 -19.57
N ASN A 224 0.05 3.80 -20.55
CA ASN A 224 0.78 4.05 -21.78
C ASN A 224 2.17 4.69 -21.55
N HIS A 225 2.81 4.41 -20.41
CA HIS A 225 4.11 4.95 -20.05
C HIS A 225 5.19 4.65 -21.10
N LEU A 226 5.16 3.47 -21.72
CA LEU A 226 6.13 3.10 -22.76
C LEU A 226 5.78 3.70 -24.13
N GLY A 227 4.60 4.30 -24.27
CA GLY A 227 4.12 4.89 -25.52
C GLY A 227 3.78 3.85 -26.59
N LEU A 228 3.48 2.61 -26.19
CA LEU A 228 3.27 1.46 -27.08
C LEU A 228 1.80 0.99 -27.10
N SER A 229 0.89 1.75 -26.48
CA SER A 229 -0.49 1.33 -26.22
C SER A 229 -0.56 0.02 -25.43
N GLU A 230 0.42 -0.17 -24.53
CA GLU A 230 0.74 -1.46 -23.93
C GLU A 230 -0.27 -1.92 -22.87
N ASP A 231 -1.17 -1.04 -22.42
CA ASP A 231 -2.22 -1.36 -21.44
C ASP A 231 -3.58 -1.72 -22.07
N ASN A 232 -3.74 -1.47 -23.38
CA ASN A 232 -5.03 -1.65 -24.06
C ASN A 232 -5.48 -3.11 -24.17
N ASN A 233 -4.61 -4.07 -23.86
CA ASN A 233 -4.92 -5.50 -23.99
C ASN A 233 -4.12 -6.31 -22.94
N LEU A 234 -4.49 -6.17 -21.67
CA LEU A 234 -3.87 -6.90 -20.57
C LEU A 234 -4.97 -7.64 -19.80
N PRO A 235 -5.34 -8.88 -20.20
CA PRO A 235 -6.39 -9.65 -19.54
C PRO A 235 -5.86 -10.20 -18.21
N LEU A 236 -5.79 -9.33 -17.20
CA LEU A 236 -5.30 -9.65 -15.86
C LEU A 236 -6.48 -9.92 -14.93
N THR A 237 -6.52 -11.13 -14.41
CA THR A 237 -7.58 -11.65 -13.55
C THR A 237 -6.96 -12.28 -12.29
N PRO A 238 -6.25 -11.49 -11.46
CA PRO A 238 -5.66 -12.01 -10.24
C PRO A 238 -6.73 -12.39 -9.20
N ASP A 239 -6.37 -13.28 -8.29
CA ASP A 239 -7.04 -13.48 -7.00
C ASP A 239 -6.33 -12.69 -5.89
N CYS A 240 -6.79 -12.81 -4.63
CA CYS A 240 -6.22 -12.05 -3.53
C CYS A 240 -4.71 -12.28 -3.36
N ALA A 241 -4.21 -13.48 -3.64
CA ALA A 241 -2.82 -13.86 -3.38
C ALA A 241 -1.86 -13.38 -4.46
N ASP A 242 -2.26 -13.43 -5.73
CA ASP A 242 -1.40 -13.00 -6.84
C ASP A 242 -1.62 -11.53 -7.25
N LEU A 243 -2.64 -10.83 -6.73
CA LEU A 243 -2.85 -9.39 -6.96
C LEU A 243 -1.62 -8.54 -6.58
N PRO A 244 -1.02 -8.66 -5.37
CA PRO A 244 0.18 -7.90 -5.02
C PRO A 244 1.35 -8.15 -5.98
N TYR A 245 1.58 -9.41 -6.37
CA TYR A 245 2.65 -9.80 -7.30
C TYR A 245 2.38 -9.27 -8.70
N THR A 246 1.13 -9.32 -9.16
CA THR A 246 0.71 -8.81 -10.46
C THR A 246 0.92 -7.30 -10.56
N LEU A 247 0.54 -6.53 -9.53
CA LEU A 247 0.76 -5.08 -9.46
C LEU A 247 2.25 -4.74 -9.39
N ARG A 248 3.02 -5.44 -8.55
CA ARG A 248 4.47 -5.24 -8.44
C ARG A 248 5.20 -5.56 -9.74
N ALA A 249 4.83 -6.65 -10.43
CA ALA A 249 5.38 -7.02 -11.73
C ALA A 249 5.01 -6.01 -12.83
N TYR A 250 3.76 -5.53 -12.84
CA TYR A 250 3.33 -4.47 -13.76
C TYR A 250 4.17 -3.21 -13.58
N PHE A 251 4.33 -2.76 -12.33
CA PHE A 251 5.16 -1.61 -12.01
C PHE A 251 6.62 -1.83 -12.43
N SER A 252 7.20 -3.00 -12.10
CA SER A 252 8.55 -3.36 -12.50
C SER A 252 8.75 -3.32 -14.01
N TRP A 253 7.78 -3.83 -14.78
CA TRP A 253 7.81 -3.80 -16.24
C TRP A 253 7.78 -2.36 -16.78
N LYS A 254 6.92 -1.50 -16.22
CA LYS A 254 6.77 -0.11 -16.66
C LYS A 254 8.00 0.74 -16.33
N ILE A 255 8.58 0.55 -15.16
CA ILE A 255 9.71 1.36 -14.69
C ILE A 255 11.07 0.79 -15.12
N GLY A 256 11.15 -0.51 -15.43
CA GLY A 256 12.39 -1.19 -15.82
C GLY A 256 13.17 -1.75 -14.63
N LEU A 257 12.47 -2.28 -13.62
CA LEU A 257 13.04 -2.83 -12.39
C LEU A 257 13.11 -4.37 -12.45
N PRO A 258 14.08 -5.00 -11.76
CA PRO A 258 14.06 -6.45 -11.57
C PRO A 258 12.86 -6.86 -10.72
N PHE A 259 12.42 -8.11 -10.89
CA PHE A 259 11.33 -8.67 -10.12
C PHE A 259 11.62 -10.13 -9.79
N ALA A 260 11.18 -10.61 -8.63
CA ALA A 260 11.36 -12.01 -8.25
C ALA A 260 10.10 -12.58 -7.62
N PHE A 261 9.96 -13.89 -7.79
CA PHE A 261 8.90 -14.67 -7.18
C PHE A 261 9.36 -16.12 -6.96
N ARG A 262 8.73 -16.81 -6.01
CA ARG A 262 9.01 -18.22 -5.69
C ARG A 262 7.78 -19.09 -5.77
N ALA A 263 7.99 -20.33 -6.19
CA ALA A 263 7.03 -21.41 -5.96
C ALA A 263 7.11 -21.83 -4.49
N CYS A 264 5.97 -21.91 -3.82
CA CYS A 264 5.87 -22.25 -2.40
C CYS A 264 4.90 -23.41 -2.17
N GLY A 265 5.06 -24.11 -1.04
CA GLY A 265 4.08 -25.09 -0.57
C GLY A 265 2.88 -24.45 0.15
N ARG A 266 1.96 -25.28 0.64
CA ARG A 266 0.82 -24.83 1.47
C ARG A 266 1.09 -24.90 2.98
N GLY A 267 2.26 -25.37 3.42
CA GLY A 267 2.53 -25.58 4.84
C GLY A 267 1.68 -26.70 5.43
N SER A 268 1.49 -26.69 6.75
CA SER A 268 0.69 -27.66 7.51
C SER A 268 0.16 -27.03 8.80
N THR A 269 -0.71 -27.74 9.53
CA THR A 269 -1.11 -27.44 10.92
C THR A 269 0.04 -27.00 11.83
N LYS A 270 1.24 -27.56 11.65
CA LYS A 270 2.36 -27.41 12.59
C LYS A 270 3.54 -26.63 12.02
N ALA A 271 3.47 -26.20 10.77
CA ALA A 271 4.57 -25.50 10.12
C ALA A 271 4.10 -24.59 8.99
N PRO A 272 4.68 -23.39 8.84
CA PRO A 272 4.36 -22.49 7.75
C PRO A 272 4.84 -23.06 6.39
N PRO A 273 4.29 -22.54 5.27
CA PRO A 273 4.82 -22.76 3.93
C PRO A 273 6.32 -22.52 3.83
N ARG A 274 6.96 -23.31 2.95
CA ARG A 274 8.35 -23.12 2.52
C ARG A 274 8.38 -22.93 1.02
N CYS A 275 9.34 -22.15 0.54
CA CYS A 275 9.49 -21.85 -0.87
C CYS A 275 10.76 -22.48 -1.46
N GLY A 276 10.73 -22.70 -2.78
CA GLY A 276 11.88 -23.11 -3.57
C GLY A 276 12.81 -21.93 -3.91
N ALA A 277 13.68 -22.16 -4.89
CA ALA A 277 14.55 -21.12 -5.43
C ALA A 277 13.74 -19.98 -6.07
N ALA A 278 14.26 -18.76 -5.98
CA ALA A 278 13.67 -17.60 -6.62
C ALA A 278 13.85 -17.65 -8.14
N THR A 279 12.75 -17.39 -8.86
CA THR A 279 12.81 -16.96 -10.25
C THR A 279 13.02 -15.46 -10.26
N ILE A 280 14.16 -14.99 -10.79
CA ILE A 280 14.49 -13.56 -10.89
C ILE A 280 14.33 -13.14 -12.35
N GLU A 281 13.33 -12.31 -12.61
CA GLU A 281 13.06 -11.70 -13.90
C GLU A 281 13.85 -10.40 -14.04
N THR A 282 14.85 -10.43 -14.92
CA THR A 282 15.67 -9.26 -15.23
C THR A 282 15.35 -8.68 -16.61
N GLU A 283 14.52 -9.34 -17.42
CA GLU A 283 14.20 -8.90 -18.79
C GLU A 283 13.76 -7.43 -18.85
N PHE A 284 12.97 -6.98 -17.87
CA PHE A 284 12.51 -5.60 -17.73
C PHE A 284 13.66 -4.58 -17.61
N THR A 285 14.81 -4.99 -17.09
CA THR A 285 15.98 -4.12 -16.86
C THR A 285 16.83 -3.85 -18.11
N HIS A 286 16.58 -4.57 -19.21
CA HIS A 286 17.38 -4.46 -20.44
C HIS A 286 16.80 -3.46 -21.47
N GLY A 287 15.71 -2.75 -21.11
CA GLY A 287 14.99 -1.81 -21.95
C GLY A 287 13.96 -2.46 -22.88
N SER A 288 13.01 -1.65 -23.38
CA SER A 288 11.92 -1.98 -24.32
C SER A 288 11.36 -3.41 -24.18
N SER A 289 10.90 -3.79 -22.98
CA SER A 289 10.21 -5.06 -22.79
C SER A 289 8.81 -5.01 -23.39
N SER A 290 8.52 -5.94 -24.29
CA SER A 290 7.26 -5.97 -25.02
C SER A 290 6.07 -6.33 -24.12
N GLN A 291 4.85 -5.95 -24.54
CA GLN A 291 3.61 -6.43 -23.90
C GLN A 291 3.56 -7.97 -23.86
N ALA A 292 4.11 -8.65 -24.88
CA ALA A 292 4.16 -10.11 -24.93
C ALA A 292 5.04 -10.71 -23.82
N SER A 293 6.18 -10.06 -23.51
CA SER A 293 7.08 -10.45 -22.43
C SER A 293 6.37 -10.34 -21.07
N PHE A 294 5.70 -9.22 -20.80
CA PHE A 294 4.92 -9.06 -19.58
C PHE A 294 3.79 -10.10 -19.45
N ARG A 295 3.04 -10.36 -20.53
CA ARG A 295 1.99 -11.41 -20.54
C ARG A 295 2.53 -12.81 -20.27
N LYS A 296 3.78 -13.11 -20.64
CA LYS A 296 4.42 -14.39 -20.32
C LYS A 296 4.68 -14.48 -18.82
N ILE A 297 5.29 -13.45 -18.23
CA ILE A 297 5.61 -13.39 -16.81
C ILE A 297 4.33 -13.40 -15.95
N SER A 298 3.32 -12.62 -16.33
CA SER A 298 2.01 -12.62 -15.65
C SER A 298 1.37 -14.01 -15.63
N ARG A 299 1.39 -14.76 -16.75
CA ARG A 299 0.89 -16.14 -16.75
C ARG A 299 1.72 -17.07 -15.85
N GLN A 300 3.03 -16.88 -15.78
CA GLN A 300 3.87 -17.67 -14.87
C GLN A 300 3.54 -17.37 -13.41
N LEU A 301 3.30 -16.10 -13.08
CA LEU A 301 2.90 -15.65 -11.74
C LEU A 301 1.60 -16.30 -11.28
N VAL A 302 0.52 -16.18 -12.07
CA VAL A 302 -0.81 -16.74 -11.72
C VAL A 302 -0.73 -18.27 -11.53
N ASN A 303 0.14 -18.96 -12.27
CA ASN A 303 0.32 -20.41 -12.13
C ASN A 303 1.24 -20.83 -10.97
N THR A 304 1.96 -19.89 -10.35
CA THR A 304 2.98 -20.18 -9.33
C THR A 304 2.59 -19.65 -7.95
N ILE A 305 2.01 -18.46 -7.90
CA ILE A 305 1.65 -17.77 -6.68
C ILE A 305 0.31 -18.28 -6.18
N HIS A 306 0.23 -18.45 -4.87
CA HIS A 306 -0.99 -18.75 -4.16
C HIS A 306 -0.86 -18.24 -2.73
N SER A 307 -1.93 -18.28 -1.94
CA SER A 307 -1.91 -17.74 -0.58
C SER A 307 -0.81 -18.27 0.35
N GLY A 308 -0.27 -19.47 0.11
CA GLY A 308 0.90 -20.01 0.81
C GLY A 308 2.20 -19.21 0.61
N SER A 309 2.36 -18.51 -0.51
CA SER A 309 3.56 -17.74 -0.85
C SER A 309 3.76 -16.51 0.04
N LEU A 310 2.68 -16.01 0.65
CA LEU A 310 2.67 -14.78 1.43
C LEU A 310 2.69 -15.01 2.94
N ARG A 311 2.58 -16.27 3.38
CA ARG A 311 2.43 -16.65 4.79
C ARG A 311 3.50 -17.64 5.27
N THR A 312 4.67 -17.60 4.63
CA THR A 312 5.89 -18.31 5.07
C THR A 312 6.25 -17.94 6.51
N GLY A 313 7.19 -18.69 7.10
CA GLY A 313 7.70 -18.35 8.44
C GLY A 313 8.23 -16.91 8.49
N LEU A 314 7.97 -16.22 9.61
CA LEU A 314 8.29 -14.80 9.75
C LEU A 314 9.79 -14.50 9.65
N GLU A 315 10.63 -15.43 10.10
CA GLU A 315 12.09 -15.32 10.03
C GLU A 315 12.69 -15.97 8.76
N ASP A 316 11.88 -16.60 7.90
CA ASP A 316 12.40 -17.25 6.70
C ASP A 316 12.98 -16.22 5.73
N GLU A 317 14.21 -16.44 5.27
CA GLU A 317 14.87 -15.59 4.26
C GLU A 317 14.61 -16.08 2.83
N SER A 318 14.18 -17.33 2.68
CA SER A 318 13.83 -17.95 1.39
C SER A 318 12.39 -17.63 0.99
N THR A 319 12.01 -16.37 1.09
CA THR A 319 10.66 -15.87 0.81
C THR A 319 10.73 -14.55 0.04
N ASP A 320 9.65 -14.20 -0.66
CA ASP A 320 9.55 -12.95 -1.42
C ASP A 320 9.06 -11.78 -0.56
N LEU A 321 8.53 -12.05 0.64
CA LEU A 321 7.92 -11.06 1.53
C LEU A 321 8.47 -11.20 2.95
N TYR A 322 8.77 -10.10 3.62
CA TYR A 322 9.28 -10.10 5.00
C TYR A 322 8.40 -9.23 5.90
N PRO A 323 8.26 -9.57 7.19
CA PRO A 323 7.44 -8.78 8.12
C PRO A 323 8.13 -7.45 8.47
N ILE A 324 7.31 -6.42 8.64
CA ILE A 324 7.74 -5.04 8.90
C ILE A 324 7.13 -4.50 10.20
N PRO A 325 7.65 -3.39 10.76
CA PRO A 325 7.05 -2.77 11.93
C PRO A 325 5.60 -2.33 11.71
N LEU A 326 4.77 -2.48 12.73
CA LEU A 326 3.42 -1.95 12.83
C LEU A 326 3.49 -0.48 13.23
N SER A 327 3.69 0.37 12.23
CA SER A 327 3.80 1.85 12.35
C SER A 327 3.33 2.54 11.07
N ARG A 328 2.85 3.78 11.17
CA ARG A 328 2.34 4.52 10.00
C ARG A 328 3.44 4.80 8.98
N GLU A 329 4.66 5.00 9.45
CA GLU A 329 5.84 5.30 8.68
C GLU A 329 6.32 4.12 7.82
N MET A 330 5.90 2.89 8.16
CA MET A 330 6.31 1.66 7.45
C MET A 330 5.17 1.02 6.65
N LEU A 331 3.91 1.27 7.03
CA LEU A 331 2.73 0.74 6.34
C LEU A 331 2.31 1.60 5.15
N TRP A 332 3.23 1.81 4.21
CA TRP A 332 2.97 2.56 2.98
C TRP A 332 1.97 1.82 2.08
N PRO A 333 1.17 2.54 1.26
CA PRO A 333 0.46 1.92 0.13
C PRO A 333 1.38 0.98 -0.66
N GLY A 334 0.87 -0.20 -1.01
CA GLY A 334 1.68 -1.30 -1.56
C GLY A 334 2.17 -2.31 -0.51
N THR A 335 2.01 -2.04 0.78
CA THR A 335 2.22 -3.02 1.86
C THR A 335 1.22 -4.16 1.76
N VAL A 336 1.68 -5.39 1.90
CA VAL A 336 0.85 -6.59 1.84
C VAL A 336 0.48 -7.02 3.25
N TYR A 337 -0.80 -7.27 3.50
CA TYR A 337 -1.24 -8.01 4.67
C TYR A 337 -1.60 -9.44 4.27
N ALA A 338 -0.99 -10.43 4.95
CA ALA A 338 -1.36 -11.83 4.79
C ALA A 338 -1.97 -12.34 6.10
N ASP A 339 -3.22 -12.81 6.02
CA ASP A 339 -3.87 -13.47 7.14
C ASP A 339 -3.33 -14.91 7.30
N PRO A 340 -3.51 -15.56 8.46
CA PRO A 340 -2.97 -16.92 8.69
C PRO A 340 -3.68 -18.00 7.85
N TYR A 341 -4.79 -17.65 7.19
CA TYR A 341 -5.73 -18.56 6.54
C TYR A 341 -5.80 -18.42 5.02
N GLY A 342 -5.03 -17.49 4.47
CA GLY A 342 -4.81 -17.27 3.05
C GLY A 342 -5.56 -16.09 2.42
N HIS A 343 -6.27 -15.25 3.18
CA HIS A 343 -6.74 -13.97 2.66
C HIS A 343 -5.59 -12.96 2.63
N VAL A 344 -5.53 -12.18 1.56
CA VAL A 344 -4.47 -11.20 1.34
C VAL A 344 -5.11 -9.86 0.99
N LEU A 345 -4.60 -8.80 1.60
CA LEU A 345 -4.98 -7.42 1.33
C LEU A 345 -3.73 -6.64 0.90
N LEU A 346 -3.88 -5.67 0.00
CA LEU A 346 -2.84 -4.70 -0.33
C LEU A 346 -3.27 -3.32 0.18
N VAL A 347 -2.49 -2.70 1.08
CA VAL A 347 -2.77 -1.35 1.57
C VAL A 347 -2.75 -0.36 0.41
N VAL A 348 -3.71 0.55 0.34
CA VAL A 348 -3.81 1.54 -0.75
C VAL A 348 -3.86 2.98 -0.28
N GLU A 349 -4.43 3.30 0.88
CA GLU A 349 -4.61 4.70 1.28
C GLU A 349 -4.80 4.83 2.79
N TRP A 350 -4.17 5.85 3.38
CA TRP A 350 -4.43 6.29 4.74
C TRP A 350 -5.35 7.51 4.72
N LEU A 351 -6.57 7.36 5.22
CA LEU A 351 -7.47 8.48 5.43
C LEU A 351 -7.22 9.09 6.81
N PRO A 352 -6.89 10.38 6.89
CA PRO A 352 -6.61 11.03 8.16
C PRO A 352 -7.88 11.11 9.03
N GLN A 353 -7.68 11.00 10.33
CA GLN A 353 -8.72 11.30 11.31
C GLN A 353 -9.05 12.80 11.26
N THR A 354 -10.34 13.14 11.20
CA THR A 354 -10.83 14.52 11.31
C THR A 354 -11.63 14.70 12.61
N ALA A 355 -12.14 15.91 12.86
CA ALA A 355 -13.02 16.16 14.00
C ALA A 355 -14.36 15.40 13.88
N ASP A 356 -14.83 15.19 12.64
CA ASP A 356 -16.15 14.65 12.35
C ASP A 356 -16.12 13.15 12.00
N HIS A 357 -14.98 12.63 11.59
CA HIS A 357 -14.83 11.25 11.12
C HIS A 357 -13.58 10.56 11.66
N PRO A 358 -13.69 9.29 12.10
CA PRO A 358 -12.54 8.43 12.34
C PRO A 358 -11.63 8.36 11.12
N GLY A 359 -10.33 8.23 11.38
CA GLY A 359 -9.38 7.84 10.34
C GLY A 359 -9.71 6.45 9.81
N SER A 360 -9.14 6.09 8.66
CA SER A 360 -9.29 4.76 8.09
C SER A 360 -8.04 4.32 7.36
N LEU A 361 -7.72 3.03 7.44
CA LEU A 361 -6.77 2.40 6.55
C LEU A 361 -7.55 1.65 5.47
N LEU A 362 -7.30 1.98 4.21
CA LEU A 362 -7.94 1.32 3.07
C LEU A 362 -6.97 0.32 2.45
N ALA A 363 -7.52 -0.78 1.98
CA ALA A 363 -6.82 -1.81 1.23
C ALA A 363 -7.65 -2.25 0.03
N VAL A 364 -7.05 -3.03 -0.86
CA VAL A 364 -7.74 -3.74 -1.93
C VAL A 364 -7.49 -5.23 -1.82
N ASP A 365 -8.47 -6.01 -2.25
CA ASP A 365 -8.27 -7.42 -2.57
C ASP A 365 -8.89 -7.75 -3.92
N ALA A 366 -8.47 -8.88 -4.46
CA ALA A 366 -9.13 -9.52 -5.59
C ALA A 366 -9.81 -10.81 -5.12
N GLN A 367 -10.92 -11.17 -5.73
CA GLN A 367 -11.68 -12.36 -5.40
C GLN A 367 -11.50 -13.43 -6.51
N PRO A 368 -11.78 -14.71 -6.24
CA PRO A 368 -11.73 -15.76 -7.25
C PRO A 368 -12.64 -15.53 -8.46
N ASP A 369 -13.70 -14.72 -8.31
CA ASP A 369 -14.57 -14.27 -9.40
C ASP A 369 -13.95 -13.12 -10.23
N ASN A 370 -12.67 -12.81 -9.99
CA ASN A 370 -11.83 -11.76 -10.55
C ASN A 370 -12.15 -10.34 -10.04
N THR A 371 -13.18 -10.15 -9.22
CA THR A 371 -13.56 -8.83 -8.74
C THR A 371 -12.43 -8.22 -7.92
N VAL A 372 -12.05 -6.98 -8.21
CA VAL A 372 -11.09 -6.19 -7.43
C VAL A 372 -11.84 -5.09 -6.71
N ALA A 373 -11.79 -5.07 -5.38
CA ALA A 373 -12.57 -4.13 -4.58
C ALA A 373 -11.73 -3.45 -3.49
N ARG A 374 -11.99 -2.16 -3.27
CA ARG A 374 -11.47 -1.40 -2.13
C ARG A 374 -12.26 -1.73 -0.87
N LYS A 375 -11.56 -1.87 0.25
CA LYS A 375 -12.11 -2.26 1.54
C LYS A 375 -11.48 -1.45 2.66
N ARG A 376 -12.24 -1.25 3.72
CA ARG A 376 -11.69 -0.79 5.01
C ARG A 376 -10.91 -1.93 5.65
N VAL A 377 -9.76 -1.61 6.23
CA VAL A 377 -9.00 -2.52 7.08
C VAL A 377 -9.57 -2.45 8.49
N TRP A 378 -10.19 -3.54 8.94
CA TRP A 378 -10.69 -3.71 10.29
C TRP A 378 -10.81 -5.20 10.62
N GLU A 379 -11.08 -5.52 11.88
CA GLU A 379 -11.17 -6.90 12.41
C GLU A 379 -12.08 -7.82 11.57
N GLY A 380 -13.17 -7.30 11.01
CA GLY A 380 -14.10 -8.06 10.17
C GLY A 380 -13.55 -8.41 8.77
N THR A 381 -12.65 -7.61 8.19
CA THR A 381 -12.08 -7.86 6.84
C THR A 381 -10.70 -8.50 6.89
N MET A 382 -9.99 -8.30 8.00
CA MET A 382 -8.58 -8.63 8.18
C MET A 382 -8.41 -9.47 9.44
N LEU A 383 -8.16 -10.77 9.27
CA LEU A 383 -7.96 -11.70 10.38
C LEU A 383 -6.50 -11.73 10.84
N PHE A 384 -6.26 -11.58 12.13
CA PHE A 384 -4.96 -11.75 12.76
C PHE A 384 -5.03 -12.82 13.84
N ALA A 385 -4.12 -13.80 13.76
CA ALA A 385 -3.93 -14.81 14.79
C ALA A 385 -2.55 -15.44 14.64
N ASN A 386 -1.80 -15.55 15.74
CA ASN A 386 -0.49 -16.19 15.73
C ASN A 386 -0.71 -17.71 15.70
N THR A 387 -0.26 -18.35 14.62
CA THR A 387 -0.47 -19.79 14.41
C THR A 387 0.83 -20.45 14.01
N ALA A 388 1.02 -21.71 14.41
CA ALA A 388 2.17 -22.49 13.95
C ALA A 388 2.16 -22.75 12.42
N SER A 389 1.01 -22.59 11.77
CA SER A 389 0.78 -22.92 10.36
C SER A 389 1.08 -21.81 9.35
N ALA A 390 1.35 -20.59 9.83
CA ALA A 390 1.52 -19.41 8.98
C ALA A 390 2.26 -18.30 9.73
N GLY A 391 3.03 -17.48 9.02
CA GLY A 391 3.51 -16.19 9.52
C GLY A 391 2.59 -15.06 9.03
N PRO A 392 1.55 -14.66 9.77
CA PRO A 392 0.62 -13.61 9.37
C PRO A 392 1.20 -12.20 9.55
N GLY A 393 0.46 -11.19 9.11
CA GLY A 393 0.73 -9.78 9.40
C GLY A 393 1.08 -8.94 8.16
N PHE A 394 1.43 -7.69 8.41
CA PHE A 394 1.90 -6.74 7.39
C PHE A 394 3.34 -7.06 6.96
N LYS A 395 3.58 -7.00 5.65
CA LYS A 395 4.81 -7.42 4.99
C LYS A 395 5.14 -6.50 3.81
N ALA A 396 6.42 -6.36 3.53
CA ALA A 396 6.94 -5.71 2.33
C ALA A 396 7.63 -6.73 1.40
N PHE A 397 7.69 -6.43 0.10
CA PHE A 397 8.45 -7.23 -0.86
C PHE A 397 9.94 -7.15 -0.54
N ARG A 398 10.59 -8.32 -0.47
CA ARG A 398 12.03 -8.42 -0.21
C ARG A 398 12.79 -7.80 -1.38
N PRO A 399 13.57 -6.73 -1.17
CA PRO A 399 14.21 -6.00 -2.26
C PRO A 399 15.27 -6.84 -2.96
N LEU A 400 15.40 -6.61 -4.27
CA LEU A 400 16.47 -7.19 -5.08
C LEU A 400 17.59 -6.18 -5.26
N ILE A 401 18.79 -6.58 -4.87
CA ILE A 401 20.00 -5.79 -5.10
C ILE A 401 20.92 -6.47 -6.10
N ARG A 402 21.68 -5.64 -6.82
CA ARG A 402 22.72 -6.09 -7.73
C ARG A 402 24.04 -6.17 -6.99
N THR A 403 24.63 -7.35 -6.96
CA THR A 403 25.96 -7.59 -6.39
C THR A 403 27.04 -6.93 -7.24
N THR A 404 28.25 -6.78 -6.67
CA THR A 404 29.43 -6.28 -7.39
C THR A 404 29.81 -7.13 -8.61
N LEU A 405 29.46 -8.42 -8.60
CA LEU A 405 29.62 -9.34 -9.73
C LEU A 405 28.50 -9.23 -10.78
N GLY A 406 27.60 -8.26 -10.64
CA GLY A 406 26.50 -8.00 -11.56
C GLY A 406 25.29 -8.93 -11.43
N ARG A 407 25.30 -9.88 -10.49
CA ARG A 407 24.19 -10.82 -10.22
C ARG A 407 23.15 -10.21 -9.28
N TRP A 408 21.89 -10.52 -9.50
CA TRP A 408 20.79 -10.11 -8.61
C TRP A 408 20.57 -11.11 -7.48
N ARG A 409 20.26 -10.59 -6.28
CA ARG A 409 19.83 -11.39 -5.13
C ARG A 409 18.86 -10.60 -4.27
N ALA A 410 18.07 -11.32 -3.48
CA ALA A 410 17.28 -10.72 -2.41
C ALA A 410 18.17 -10.37 -1.21
N LEU A 411 17.79 -9.35 -0.45
CA LEU A 411 18.44 -8.97 0.81
C LEU A 411 18.11 -9.94 1.95
N SER A 412 19.05 -10.16 2.86
CA SER A 412 18.82 -10.94 4.09
C SER A 412 18.05 -10.12 5.14
N ASN A 413 17.57 -10.76 6.20
CA ASN A 413 16.91 -10.07 7.32
C ASN A 413 17.88 -9.14 8.06
N SER A 414 19.15 -9.55 8.20
CA SER A 414 20.18 -8.72 8.83
C SER A 414 20.47 -7.46 8.00
N GLU A 415 20.56 -7.59 6.67
CA GLU A 415 20.78 -6.43 5.80
C GLU A 415 19.60 -5.46 5.82
N LEU A 416 18.37 -5.98 5.93
CA LEU A 416 17.16 -5.17 6.06
C LEU A 416 17.11 -4.40 7.38
N ALA A 417 17.70 -4.91 8.46
CA ALA A 417 17.72 -4.22 9.74
C ALA A 417 18.64 -2.97 9.74
N ASP A 418 19.67 -2.95 8.90
CA ASP A 418 20.77 -1.97 8.97
C ASP A 418 20.72 -0.87 7.89
N GLN A 419 19.83 -0.98 6.89
CA GLN A 419 19.75 -0.04 5.77
C GLN A 419 18.53 0.90 5.86
N SER A 420 18.65 2.10 5.31
CA SER A 420 17.59 3.14 5.33
C SER A 420 16.66 3.12 4.11
N ASP A 421 17.03 2.43 3.03
CA ASP A 421 16.30 2.50 1.76
C ASP A 421 14.98 1.72 1.75
N PHE A 422 14.77 0.85 2.74
CA PHE A 422 13.64 -0.06 2.80
C PHE A 422 13.12 -0.17 4.24
N ALA A 423 11.87 -0.62 4.39
CA ALA A 423 11.32 -0.92 5.70
C ALA A 423 12.22 -1.94 6.43
N PRO A 424 12.53 -1.73 7.73
CA PRO A 424 13.39 -2.65 8.45
C PRO A 424 12.67 -3.98 8.68
N PHE A 425 13.42 -5.07 8.73
CA PHE A 425 12.88 -6.36 9.14
C PHE A 425 12.41 -6.30 10.60
N SER A 426 11.18 -6.75 10.88
CA SER A 426 10.67 -6.83 12.24
C SER A 426 9.65 -7.94 12.41
N VAL A 427 9.82 -8.74 13.47
CA VAL A 427 8.85 -9.77 13.89
C VAL A 427 7.94 -9.27 15.02
N GLU A 428 7.90 -7.97 15.31
CA GLU A 428 7.17 -7.43 16.47
C GLU A 428 5.68 -7.79 16.48
N GLN A 429 5.07 -7.97 15.30
CA GLN A 429 3.67 -8.34 15.17
C GLN A 429 3.38 -9.70 15.82
N ASP A 430 4.32 -10.65 15.78
CA ASP A 430 4.19 -12.00 16.37
C ASP A 430 4.16 -11.99 17.90
N GLN A 431 4.61 -10.89 18.51
CA GLN A 431 4.62 -10.72 19.96
C GLN A 431 3.29 -10.18 20.49
N LEU A 432 2.37 -9.78 19.61
CA LEU A 432 1.07 -9.23 19.96
C LEU A 432 0.02 -10.33 20.05
N SER A 433 -0.83 -10.27 21.08
CA SER A 433 -2.08 -11.01 21.05
C SER A 433 -2.98 -10.44 19.93
N PRO A 434 -3.98 -11.20 19.43
CA PRO A 434 -4.91 -10.66 18.43
C PRO A 434 -5.56 -9.35 18.85
N ASP A 435 -5.99 -9.27 20.11
CA ASP A 435 -6.62 -8.08 20.66
C ASP A 435 -5.65 -6.88 20.71
N ASP A 436 -4.42 -7.09 21.18
CA ASP A 436 -3.38 -6.03 21.22
C ASP A 436 -2.99 -5.57 19.81
N PHE A 437 -2.94 -6.49 18.84
CA PHE A 437 -2.66 -6.16 17.43
C PHE A 437 -3.70 -5.19 16.88
N TYR A 438 -5.00 -5.49 17.08
CA TYR A 438 -6.06 -4.60 16.60
C TYR A 438 -6.17 -3.30 17.41
N ALA A 439 -5.90 -3.33 18.72
CA ALA A 439 -5.82 -2.12 19.53
C ALA A 439 -4.71 -1.19 19.03
N ARG A 440 -3.51 -1.74 18.76
CA ARG A 440 -2.39 -0.98 18.19
C ARG A 440 -2.70 -0.43 16.81
N LEU A 441 -3.30 -1.23 15.92
CA LEU A 441 -3.73 -0.75 14.61
C LEU A 441 -4.79 0.36 14.71
N THR A 442 -5.77 0.21 15.61
CA THR A 442 -6.80 1.24 15.86
C THR A 442 -6.16 2.57 16.27
N ARG A 443 -5.16 2.52 17.15
CA ARG A 443 -4.41 3.70 17.60
C ARG A 443 -3.58 4.34 16.49
N LEU A 444 -2.99 3.54 15.59
CA LEU A 444 -2.27 4.07 14.42
C LEU A 444 -3.20 4.82 13.45
N ILE A 445 -4.40 4.29 13.25
CA ILE A 445 -5.43 4.89 12.40
C ILE A 445 -6.02 6.16 13.05
N ASN A 446 -6.22 6.13 14.38
CA ASN A 446 -6.87 7.18 15.14
C ASN A 446 -5.97 7.69 16.28
N PRO A 447 -4.91 8.44 15.96
CA PRO A 447 -3.91 8.86 16.95
C PRO A 447 -4.48 9.82 18.01
N ASN A 448 -5.59 10.51 17.72
CA ASN A 448 -6.23 11.42 18.67
C ASN A 448 -7.29 10.71 19.56
N GLY A 449 -7.44 9.39 19.43
CA GLY A 449 -8.48 8.60 20.09
C GLY A 449 -9.85 8.76 19.40
N LEU A 450 -10.77 7.87 19.71
CA LEU A 450 -12.10 7.79 19.09
C LEU A 450 -13.19 8.31 20.04
N ASP A 451 -14.12 9.11 19.52
CA ASP A 451 -15.41 9.26 20.21
C ASP A 451 -16.14 7.90 20.22
N PRO A 452 -16.63 7.42 21.37
CA PRO A 452 -17.30 6.11 21.46
C PRO A 452 -18.49 5.94 20.50
N LYS A 453 -19.30 6.99 20.30
CA LYS A 453 -20.49 6.92 19.43
C LYS A 453 -20.08 6.93 17.96
N GLN A 454 -19.10 7.74 17.58
CA GLN A 454 -18.54 7.71 16.22
C GLN A 454 -17.90 6.35 15.90
N ALA A 455 -17.15 5.76 16.84
CA ALA A 455 -16.58 4.43 16.68
C ALA A 455 -17.66 3.36 16.47
N TYR A 456 -18.76 3.46 17.23
CA TYR A 456 -19.92 2.59 17.05
C TYR A 456 -20.54 2.73 15.67
N GLU A 457 -20.86 3.96 15.23
CA GLU A 457 -21.48 4.18 13.91
C GLU A 457 -20.58 3.69 12.78
N ALA A 458 -19.27 3.97 12.85
CA ALA A 458 -18.31 3.48 11.86
C ALA A 458 -18.22 1.93 11.81
N THR A 459 -18.30 1.27 12.98
CA THR A 459 -18.30 -0.20 13.05
C THR A 459 -19.60 -0.79 12.51
N LEU A 460 -20.74 -0.15 12.79
CA LEU A 460 -22.04 -0.55 12.26
C LEU A 460 -22.10 -0.38 10.74
N ASP A 461 -21.63 0.74 10.20
CA ASP A 461 -21.56 0.99 8.76
C ASP A 461 -20.65 -0.06 8.08
N ALA A 462 -19.49 -0.37 8.66
CA ALA A 462 -18.60 -1.40 8.15
C ALA A 462 -19.23 -2.81 8.17
N LEU A 463 -20.03 -3.15 9.19
CA LEU A 463 -20.81 -4.39 9.22
C LEU A 463 -21.86 -4.42 8.10
N VAL A 464 -22.59 -3.31 7.89
CA VAL A 464 -23.60 -3.21 6.83
C VAL A 464 -22.97 -3.39 5.45
N GLU A 465 -21.83 -2.74 5.18
CA GLU A 465 -21.06 -2.93 3.94
C GLU A 465 -20.73 -4.42 3.70
N GLN A 466 -20.35 -5.16 4.76
CA GLN A 466 -20.10 -6.60 4.65
C GLN A 466 -21.36 -7.43 4.39
N ILE A 467 -22.48 -7.08 5.03
CA ILE A 467 -23.77 -7.75 4.80
C ILE A 467 -24.19 -7.56 3.34
N GLU A 468 -24.08 -6.35 2.79
CA GLU A 468 -24.40 -6.05 1.39
C GLU A 468 -23.50 -6.82 0.41
N ALA A 469 -22.20 -6.93 0.68
CA ALA A 469 -21.30 -7.76 -0.11
C ALA A 469 -21.72 -9.25 -0.12
N ARG A 470 -22.25 -9.74 1.01
CA ARG A 470 -22.82 -11.09 1.10
C ARG A 470 -24.13 -11.21 0.31
N VAL A 471 -24.99 -10.20 0.31
CA VAL A 471 -26.20 -10.16 -0.53
C VAL A 471 -25.83 -10.37 -2.00
N ALA A 472 -24.83 -9.64 -2.50
CA ALA A 472 -24.33 -9.81 -3.86
C ALA A 472 -23.83 -11.25 -4.12
N SER A 473 -23.09 -11.83 -3.17
CA SER A 473 -22.57 -13.20 -3.30
C SER A 473 -23.67 -14.27 -3.36
N VAL A 474 -24.71 -14.15 -2.54
CA VAL A 474 -25.87 -15.05 -2.57
C VAL A 474 -26.64 -14.87 -3.89
N ASN A 475 -26.84 -13.64 -4.35
CA ASN A 475 -27.50 -13.36 -5.64
C ASN A 475 -26.73 -13.94 -6.84
N ASN A 476 -25.39 -13.93 -6.81
CA ASN A 476 -24.55 -14.55 -7.83
C ASN A 476 -24.80 -16.07 -7.91
N SER A 477 -24.90 -16.74 -6.76
CA SER A 477 -25.29 -18.16 -6.68
C SER A 477 -26.69 -18.40 -7.23
N GLU A 478 -27.69 -17.58 -6.88
CA GLU A 478 -29.05 -17.74 -7.44
C GLU A 478 -29.10 -17.51 -8.95
N ALA A 479 -28.29 -16.59 -9.49
CA ALA A 479 -28.14 -16.41 -10.93
C ALA A 479 -27.56 -17.66 -11.61
N TYR A 480 -26.62 -18.36 -10.97
CA TYR A 480 -26.08 -19.62 -11.48
C TYR A 480 -27.15 -20.72 -11.54
N PHE A 481 -27.91 -20.94 -10.48
CA PHE A 481 -28.92 -22.00 -10.44
C PHE A 481 -30.13 -21.72 -11.34
N ARG A 482 -30.48 -20.44 -11.60
CA ARG A 482 -31.46 -20.09 -12.63
C ARG A 482 -31.02 -20.54 -14.03
N LYS A 483 -29.72 -20.47 -14.32
CA LYS A 483 -29.13 -20.93 -15.59
C LYS A 483 -28.87 -22.44 -15.63
N HIS A 484 -28.72 -23.08 -14.46
CA HIS A 484 -28.41 -24.51 -14.32
C HIS A 484 -29.40 -25.21 -13.38
N PRO A 485 -30.70 -25.29 -13.75
CA PRO A 485 -31.72 -25.88 -12.91
C PRO A 485 -31.42 -27.36 -12.64
N GLY A 486 -31.61 -27.79 -11.39
CA GLY A 486 -31.36 -29.18 -10.97
C GLY A 486 -29.89 -29.57 -10.78
N SER A 487 -28.95 -28.65 -11.03
CA SER A 487 -27.54 -28.87 -10.70
C SER A 487 -27.35 -29.02 -9.18
N VAL A 488 -26.30 -29.75 -8.79
CA VAL A 488 -25.86 -29.86 -7.40
C VAL A 488 -24.36 -29.61 -7.39
N ILE A 489 -23.93 -28.58 -6.67
CA ILE A 489 -22.51 -28.26 -6.53
C ILE A 489 -21.93 -29.18 -5.43
N PRO A 490 -20.93 -30.01 -5.72
CA PRO A 490 -20.34 -30.90 -4.72
C PRO A 490 -19.57 -30.10 -3.66
N MET A 491 -19.83 -30.40 -2.38
CA MET A 491 -19.09 -29.82 -1.25
C MET A 491 -17.74 -30.54 -1.05
N PRO A 492 -16.61 -29.81 -1.06
CA PRO A 492 -15.29 -30.33 -0.68
C PRO A 492 -15.25 -30.88 0.74
N SER A 493 -14.16 -31.53 1.11
CA SER A 493 -13.96 -32.08 2.46
C SER A 493 -12.87 -31.33 3.21
N GLY A 494 -13.02 -31.20 4.53
CA GLY A 494 -12.02 -30.60 5.40
C GLY A 494 -11.82 -29.10 5.12
N ALA A 495 -10.57 -28.63 5.28
CA ALA A 495 -10.19 -27.25 5.02
C ALA A 495 -10.39 -26.81 3.55
N ALA A 496 -10.55 -27.74 2.62
CA ALA A 496 -10.73 -27.45 1.20
C ALA A 496 -12.01 -26.64 0.91
N ILE A 497 -12.98 -26.59 1.84
CA ILE A 497 -14.15 -25.73 1.67
C ILE A 497 -13.80 -24.23 1.57
N PHE A 498 -12.60 -23.83 2.04
CA PHE A 498 -12.12 -22.44 2.02
C PHE A 498 -11.05 -22.17 0.95
N GLN A 499 -10.63 -23.18 0.17
CA GLN A 499 -9.38 -23.13 -0.61
C GLN A 499 -9.48 -23.89 -1.93
N THR A 500 -10.69 -24.16 -2.41
CA THR A 500 -10.89 -24.92 -3.64
C THR A 500 -10.98 -23.99 -4.84
N ILE A 501 -11.13 -24.58 -6.02
CA ILE A 501 -11.48 -23.88 -7.26
C ILE A 501 -12.81 -24.40 -7.81
N GLY A 502 -13.35 -23.69 -8.80
CA GLY A 502 -14.56 -24.09 -9.53
C GLY A 502 -15.86 -23.70 -8.81
N PRO A 503 -17.01 -24.30 -9.18
CA PRO A 503 -18.32 -23.81 -8.77
C PRO A 503 -18.55 -23.69 -7.26
N TRP A 504 -17.88 -24.50 -6.43
CA TRP A 504 -17.94 -24.31 -4.99
C TRP A 504 -17.29 -22.99 -4.56
N GLU A 505 -16.09 -22.68 -5.07
CA GLU A 505 -15.41 -21.41 -4.79
C GLU A 505 -16.22 -20.22 -5.29
N ASP A 506 -16.82 -20.36 -6.48
CA ASP A 506 -17.55 -19.26 -7.14
C ASP A 506 -18.87 -18.90 -6.42
N TYR A 507 -19.59 -19.89 -5.87
CA TYR A 507 -20.98 -19.70 -5.42
C TYR A 507 -21.23 -19.97 -3.92
N SER A 508 -20.34 -20.70 -3.24
CA SER A 508 -20.40 -20.86 -1.78
C SER A 508 -19.90 -19.60 -1.07
N THR A 509 -20.16 -19.49 0.23
CA THR A 509 -19.71 -18.32 1.02
C THR A 509 -18.97 -18.63 2.33
N PRO A 510 -18.26 -19.76 2.53
CA PRO A 510 -17.72 -20.12 3.86
C PRO A 510 -16.75 -19.07 4.41
N SER A 511 -15.85 -18.52 3.60
CA SER A 511 -14.96 -17.43 4.01
C SER A 511 -15.70 -16.13 4.34
N ARG A 512 -16.79 -15.84 3.62
CA ARG A 512 -17.61 -14.62 3.79
C ARG A 512 -18.50 -14.74 5.03
N ASP A 513 -19.11 -15.91 5.26
CA ASP A 513 -19.95 -16.20 6.43
C ASP A 513 -19.13 -16.20 7.72
N MET A 514 -17.90 -16.75 7.70
CA MET A 514 -16.96 -16.63 8.81
C MET A 514 -16.67 -15.16 9.15
N ARG A 515 -16.37 -14.33 8.14
CA ARG A 515 -16.12 -12.89 8.32
C ARG A 515 -17.34 -12.14 8.84
N LEU A 516 -18.55 -12.48 8.38
CA LEU A 516 -19.79 -11.94 8.92
C LEU A 516 -19.93 -12.27 10.41
N ILE A 517 -19.67 -13.50 10.83
CA ILE A 517 -19.69 -13.89 12.26
C ILE A 517 -18.67 -13.08 13.07
N ILE A 518 -17.46 -12.89 12.54
CA ILE A 518 -16.42 -12.07 13.18
C ILE A 518 -16.91 -10.63 13.32
N ALA A 519 -17.39 -10.01 12.24
CA ALA A 519 -17.91 -8.65 12.23
C ALA A 519 -19.06 -8.45 13.23
N ILE A 520 -19.96 -9.42 13.35
CA ILE A 520 -21.01 -9.43 14.38
C ILE A 520 -20.39 -9.45 15.79
N ASN A 521 -19.39 -10.31 16.03
CA ASN A 521 -18.71 -10.37 17.33
C ASN A 521 -18.00 -9.05 17.66
N VAL A 522 -17.38 -8.38 16.68
CA VAL A 522 -16.72 -7.08 16.84
C VAL A 522 -17.72 -6.00 17.25
N LEU A 523 -18.85 -5.88 16.54
CA LEU A 523 -19.88 -4.90 16.88
C LEU A 523 -20.46 -5.17 18.28
N ASN A 524 -20.80 -6.42 18.59
CA ASN A 524 -21.36 -6.80 19.88
C ASN A 524 -20.37 -6.64 21.04
N GLY A 525 -19.06 -6.74 20.77
CA GLY A 525 -17.99 -6.60 21.77
C GLY A 525 -17.43 -5.19 21.90
N LEU A 526 -17.95 -4.21 21.14
CA LEU A 526 -17.37 -2.87 21.09
C LEU A 526 -17.49 -2.14 22.44
N ALA A 527 -18.62 -2.29 23.15
CA ALA A 527 -18.83 -1.64 24.44
C ALA A 527 -17.80 -2.13 25.49
N GLU A 528 -17.52 -3.43 25.50
CA GLU A 528 -16.50 -4.07 26.32
C GLU A 528 -15.09 -3.63 25.92
N LYS A 529 -14.85 -3.41 24.62
CA LYS A 529 -13.57 -2.89 24.13
C LYS A 529 -13.25 -1.50 24.70
N ILE A 530 -14.26 -0.65 24.96
CA ILE A 530 -14.08 0.65 25.63
C ILE A 530 -13.52 0.47 27.05
N VAL A 531 -14.00 -0.53 27.79
CA VAL A 531 -13.53 -0.81 29.15
C VAL A 531 -12.13 -1.44 29.15
N ARG A 532 -11.86 -2.32 28.19
CA ARG A 532 -10.55 -3.01 28.09
C ARG A 532 -9.44 -2.09 27.56
N HIS A 533 -9.78 -1.20 26.63
CA HIS A 533 -8.86 -0.28 25.97
C HIS A 533 -9.34 1.17 26.03
N PRO A 534 -9.52 1.76 27.22
CA PRO A 534 -10.00 3.13 27.36
C PRO A 534 -9.04 4.14 26.72
N GLU A 535 -7.76 3.80 26.57
CA GLU A 535 -6.73 4.62 25.90
C GLU A 535 -6.96 4.84 24.40
N LEU A 536 -7.88 4.08 23.79
CA LEU A 536 -8.28 4.25 22.38
C LEU A 536 -9.41 5.28 22.22
N PHE A 537 -10.05 5.71 23.30
CA PHE A 537 -11.28 6.51 23.26
C PHE A 537 -11.11 7.87 23.95
N VAL A 538 -11.82 8.88 23.42
CA VAL A 538 -11.93 10.21 24.02
C VAL A 538 -13.14 10.24 24.93
N LEU A 539 -12.93 9.95 26.22
CA LEU A 539 -14.02 9.81 27.20
C LEU A 539 -14.43 11.13 27.89
N ASN A 540 -13.71 12.23 27.69
CA ASN A 540 -14.08 13.56 28.24
C ASN A 540 -14.40 13.59 29.75
N GLY A 541 -13.71 12.77 30.55
CA GLY A 541 -13.91 12.66 32.00
C GLY A 541 -14.96 11.64 32.44
N GLN A 542 -15.68 11.02 31.50
CA GLN A 542 -16.57 9.89 31.75
C GLN A 542 -15.78 8.64 32.13
N ARG A 543 -16.33 7.82 33.04
CA ARG A 543 -15.71 6.51 33.34
C ARG A 543 -15.96 5.53 32.19
N PRO A 544 -15.01 4.62 31.86
CA PRO A 544 -15.20 3.65 30.79
C PRO A 544 -16.49 2.82 30.91
N GLU A 545 -16.91 2.48 32.13
CA GLU A 545 -18.14 1.75 32.40
C GLU A 545 -19.41 2.57 32.10
N GLU A 546 -19.36 3.88 32.24
CA GLU A 546 -20.48 4.76 31.88
C GLU A 546 -20.60 4.88 30.36
N ALA A 547 -19.46 5.06 29.67
CA ALA A 547 -19.42 5.08 28.21
C ALA A 547 -19.89 3.75 27.61
N LYS A 548 -19.52 2.62 28.23
CA LYS A 548 -20.02 1.29 27.87
C LYS A 548 -21.55 1.25 27.88
N VAL A 549 -22.19 1.66 28.98
CA VAL A 549 -23.66 1.64 29.12
C VAL A 549 -24.33 2.52 28.07
N GLU A 550 -23.76 3.69 27.76
CA GLU A 550 -24.28 4.55 26.69
C GLU A 550 -24.21 3.86 25.32
N ILE A 551 -23.12 3.17 25.01
CA ILE A 551 -22.96 2.47 23.74
C ILE A 551 -23.86 1.23 23.66
N GLU A 552 -24.10 0.51 24.76
CA GLU A 552 -25.07 -0.58 24.80
C GLU A 552 -26.51 -0.08 24.52
N GLN A 553 -26.90 1.05 25.10
CA GLN A 553 -28.20 1.68 24.84
C GLN A 553 -28.33 2.17 23.40
N HIS A 554 -27.27 2.80 22.89
CA HIS A 554 -27.21 3.27 21.51
C HIS A 554 -27.28 2.10 20.52
N HIS A 555 -26.56 1.01 20.81
CA HIS A 555 -26.60 -0.22 20.02
C HIS A 555 -28.00 -0.80 19.93
N ALA A 556 -28.67 -0.98 21.08
CA ALA A 556 -30.01 -1.54 21.16
C ALA A 556 -31.04 -0.75 20.34
N LYS A 557 -30.82 0.54 20.11
CA LYS A 557 -31.65 1.36 19.22
C LYS A 557 -31.23 1.24 17.75
N ARG A 558 -29.96 1.46 17.45
CA ARG A 558 -29.46 1.66 16.07
C ARG A 558 -29.59 0.44 15.17
N ILE A 559 -29.46 -0.77 15.72
CA ILE A 559 -29.58 -2.01 14.93
C ILE A 559 -31.00 -2.25 14.37
N HIS A 560 -32.02 -1.60 14.93
CA HIS A 560 -33.39 -1.66 14.41
C HIS A 560 -33.69 -0.58 13.36
N GLU A 561 -32.84 0.45 13.27
CA GLU A 561 -33.03 1.58 12.33
C GLU A 561 -32.36 1.35 10.98
N ARG A 562 -31.49 0.33 10.87
CA ARG A 562 -30.77 -0.04 9.65
C ARG A 562 -31.33 -1.35 9.13
N ASN A 563 -31.67 -1.36 7.83
CA ASN A 563 -32.21 -2.52 7.15
C ASN A 563 -31.38 -2.84 5.89
N ILE A 564 -31.35 -4.12 5.54
CA ILE A 564 -30.82 -4.63 4.28
C ILE A 564 -31.94 -5.35 3.52
N ARG A 565 -31.76 -5.50 2.22
CA ARG A 565 -32.70 -6.27 1.38
C ARG A 565 -31.97 -7.35 0.62
N TYR A 566 -32.56 -8.54 0.57
CA TYR A 566 -32.10 -9.62 -0.30
C TYR A 566 -33.25 -10.16 -1.16
N THR A 567 -32.91 -10.83 -2.26
CA THR A 567 -33.89 -11.40 -3.18
C THR A 567 -34.18 -12.85 -2.78
N ARG A 568 -35.44 -13.17 -2.51
CA ARG A 568 -35.91 -14.52 -2.23
C ARG A 568 -35.89 -15.40 -3.48
N THR A 569 -36.04 -16.70 -3.28
CA THR A 569 -36.03 -17.73 -4.34
C THR A 569 -37.08 -17.47 -5.43
N ASP A 570 -38.22 -16.87 -5.09
CA ASP A 570 -39.27 -16.51 -6.05
C ASP A 570 -39.05 -15.18 -6.78
N GLY A 571 -37.97 -14.46 -6.47
CA GLY A 571 -37.63 -13.15 -7.03
C GLY A 571 -38.19 -11.96 -6.26
N SER A 572 -39.00 -12.17 -5.22
CA SER A 572 -39.48 -11.08 -4.36
C SER A 572 -38.37 -10.56 -3.44
N LEU A 573 -38.43 -9.28 -3.09
CA LEU A 573 -37.50 -8.67 -2.12
C LEU A 573 -37.96 -8.95 -0.69
N TRP A 574 -37.03 -9.31 0.18
CA TRP A 574 -37.25 -9.43 1.61
C TRP A 574 -36.35 -8.45 2.37
N GLU A 575 -36.91 -7.78 3.36
CA GLU A 575 -36.20 -6.80 4.18
C GLU A 575 -35.86 -7.43 5.54
N LEU A 576 -34.62 -7.23 5.99
CA LEU A 576 -34.15 -7.63 7.31
C LEU A 576 -33.55 -6.42 8.01
N SER A 577 -33.91 -6.20 9.26
CA SER A 577 -33.17 -5.29 10.13
C SER A 577 -31.79 -5.87 10.46
N VAL A 578 -30.83 -4.99 10.76
CA VAL A 578 -29.52 -5.44 11.27
C VAL A 578 -29.71 -6.26 12.55
N ALA A 579 -30.67 -5.89 13.41
CA ALA A 579 -31.00 -6.67 14.60
C ALA A 579 -31.35 -8.14 14.30
N GLU A 580 -32.13 -8.40 13.25
CA GLU A 580 -32.46 -9.76 12.81
C GLU A 580 -31.22 -10.49 12.27
N VAL A 581 -30.37 -9.80 11.51
CA VAL A 581 -29.09 -10.37 11.05
C VAL A 581 -28.21 -10.77 12.25
N LEU A 582 -28.10 -9.91 13.26
CA LEU A 582 -27.34 -10.21 14.49
C LEU A 582 -27.91 -11.44 15.24
N ALA A 583 -29.24 -11.50 15.38
CA ALA A 583 -29.92 -12.60 16.05
C ALA A 583 -29.71 -13.95 15.33
N ARG A 584 -29.56 -13.92 14.01
CA ARG A 584 -29.37 -15.10 13.16
C ARG A 584 -27.92 -15.60 13.09
N LYS A 585 -26.98 -15.01 13.85
CA LYS A 585 -25.56 -15.44 13.88
C LYS A 585 -25.36 -16.97 13.95
N PRO A 586 -26.08 -17.74 14.80
CA PRO A 586 -25.90 -19.20 14.86
C PRO A 586 -26.28 -19.95 13.58
N ALA A 587 -27.14 -19.37 12.73
CA ALA A 587 -27.52 -19.93 11.43
C ALA A 587 -26.41 -19.75 10.39
N TYR A 588 -25.67 -18.63 10.46
CA TYR A 588 -24.53 -18.37 9.56
C TYR A 588 -23.37 -19.36 9.73
N GLU A 589 -23.37 -20.14 10.81
CA GLU A 589 -22.43 -21.26 11.00
C GLU A 589 -22.62 -22.38 9.95
N MET A 590 -23.76 -22.42 9.24
CA MET A 590 -24.07 -23.41 8.20
C MET A 590 -24.70 -22.84 6.92
N ALA A 591 -24.84 -21.52 6.81
CA ALA A 591 -25.57 -20.85 5.74
C ALA A 591 -24.78 -20.66 4.42
N TYR A 592 -23.61 -21.27 4.32
CA TYR A 592 -22.63 -21.00 3.25
C TYR A 592 -22.75 -21.91 2.02
N ASN A 593 -23.61 -22.94 2.06
CA ASN A 593 -23.72 -23.90 0.97
C ASN A 593 -24.55 -23.31 -0.19
N PRO A 594 -24.03 -23.31 -1.43
CA PRO A 594 -24.74 -22.74 -2.56
C PRO A 594 -26.00 -23.53 -2.94
N ASN A 595 -26.07 -24.80 -2.55
CA ASN A 595 -27.24 -25.64 -2.83
C ASN A 595 -28.45 -25.29 -1.95
N ASP A 596 -28.28 -24.55 -0.87
CA ASP A 596 -29.41 -24.00 -0.10
C ASP A 596 -30.02 -22.80 -0.84
N CYS A 597 -31.32 -22.60 -0.63
CA CYS A 597 -32.07 -21.44 -1.12
C CYS A 597 -31.59 -20.14 -0.45
N ALA A 598 -31.91 -18.98 -1.04
CA ALA A 598 -31.49 -17.69 -0.49
C ALA A 598 -31.94 -17.48 0.97
N GLU A 599 -33.14 -17.94 1.31
CA GLU A 599 -33.77 -17.82 2.63
C GLU A 599 -33.00 -18.60 3.70
N GLU A 600 -32.69 -19.87 3.46
CA GLU A 600 -31.89 -20.69 4.38
C GLU A 600 -30.47 -20.14 4.50
N ARG A 601 -29.91 -19.61 3.39
CA ARG A 601 -28.63 -18.89 3.41
C ARG A 601 -28.70 -17.56 4.17
N TRP A 602 -29.87 -16.99 4.45
CA TRP A 602 -30.06 -15.84 5.32
C TRP A 602 -30.60 -16.19 6.71
N GLY A 603 -30.63 -17.49 7.03
CA GLY A 603 -31.02 -17.99 8.34
C GLY A 603 -32.51 -17.90 8.62
N ALA A 604 -33.36 -17.87 7.58
CA ALA A 604 -34.81 -17.90 7.74
C ALA A 604 -35.26 -19.20 8.42
N GLU A 605 -36.11 -19.10 9.43
CA GLU A 605 -36.67 -20.28 10.09
C GLU A 605 -37.80 -20.89 9.25
N SER A 606 -37.91 -22.22 9.26
CA SER A 606 -38.84 -22.96 8.40
C SER A 606 -40.33 -22.66 8.62
N SER A 607 -40.69 -22.06 9.75
CA SER A 607 -42.03 -21.65 10.13
C SER A 607 -42.42 -20.24 9.65
N THR A 608 -41.50 -19.48 9.05
CA THR A 608 -41.69 -18.06 8.72
C THR A 608 -42.23 -17.84 7.32
N GLU A 609 -42.88 -16.69 7.09
CA GLU A 609 -43.29 -16.24 5.75
C GLU A 609 -42.07 -16.05 4.82
N GLU A 610 -40.95 -15.61 5.38
CA GLU A 610 -39.68 -15.50 4.68
C GLU A 610 -39.32 -16.81 3.98
N TYR A 611 -39.37 -17.92 4.72
CA TYR A 611 -38.96 -19.25 4.26
C TYR A 611 -39.93 -19.90 3.26
N ALA A 612 -41.17 -19.42 3.16
CA ALA A 612 -42.22 -20.06 2.34
C ALA A 612 -41.85 -20.19 0.85
N THR A 613 -40.92 -19.38 0.36
CA THR A 613 -40.43 -19.38 -1.03
C THR A 613 -39.24 -20.31 -1.27
N CYS A 614 -38.63 -20.85 -0.21
CA CYS A 614 -37.47 -21.74 -0.28
C CYS A 614 -37.82 -23.07 -0.96
N ARG A 615 -37.08 -23.42 -2.03
CA ARG A 615 -37.32 -24.63 -2.83
C ARG A 615 -36.10 -25.53 -3.01
N ARG A 616 -34.93 -25.08 -2.57
CA ARG A 616 -33.64 -25.75 -2.81
C ARG A 616 -32.92 -25.94 -1.49
N HIS A 617 -32.40 -27.14 -1.27
CA HIS A 617 -31.67 -27.50 -0.05
C HIS A 617 -30.40 -28.26 -0.38
N ALA A 618 -29.38 -28.06 0.43
CA ALA A 618 -28.16 -28.83 0.39
C ALA A 618 -28.47 -30.32 0.62
N PRO A 619 -27.85 -31.21 -0.18
CA PRO A 619 -28.01 -32.65 0.00
C PRO A 619 -27.71 -33.07 1.44
N ALA A 620 -28.45 -34.05 1.97
CA ALA A 620 -28.31 -34.50 3.37
C ALA A 620 -26.86 -34.83 3.76
N LYS A 621 -26.09 -35.44 2.84
CA LYS A 621 -24.67 -35.74 3.05
C LYS A 621 -23.82 -34.47 3.23
N GLN A 622 -24.12 -33.39 2.52
CA GLN A 622 -23.42 -32.12 2.69
C GLN A 622 -23.83 -31.43 3.99
N ARG A 623 -25.11 -31.46 4.37
CA ARG A 623 -25.58 -30.94 5.67
C ARG A 623 -24.90 -31.63 6.86
N VAL A 624 -24.74 -32.96 6.82
CA VAL A 624 -23.98 -33.70 7.83
C VAL A 624 -22.52 -33.24 7.92
N LYS A 625 -21.86 -32.96 6.78
CA LYS A 625 -20.50 -32.40 6.77
C LYS A 625 -20.48 -30.98 7.37
N MET A 626 -21.45 -30.13 7.04
CA MET A 626 -21.53 -28.79 7.61
C MET A 626 -21.69 -28.81 9.12
N GLU A 627 -22.51 -29.71 9.67
CA GLU A 627 -22.66 -29.86 11.12
C GLU A 627 -21.32 -30.25 11.79
N GLN A 628 -20.52 -31.12 11.15
CA GLN A 628 -19.16 -31.45 11.63
C GLN A 628 -18.21 -30.25 11.62
N TYR A 629 -18.42 -29.31 10.69
CA TYR A 629 -17.57 -28.13 10.48
C TYR A 629 -18.07 -26.89 11.21
N ARG A 630 -19.28 -26.96 11.79
CA ARG A 630 -19.96 -25.86 12.47
C ARG A 630 -19.10 -25.21 13.56
N ILE A 631 -18.29 -26.01 14.26
CA ILE A 631 -17.37 -25.52 15.30
C ILE A 631 -16.35 -24.51 14.77
N TRP A 632 -15.89 -24.66 13.52
CA TRP A 632 -14.95 -23.74 12.89
C TRP A 632 -15.56 -22.34 12.76
N PHE A 633 -16.86 -22.26 12.45
CA PHE A 633 -17.58 -21.01 12.33
C PHE A 633 -17.94 -20.41 13.69
N ARG A 634 -18.37 -21.27 14.63
CA ARG A 634 -18.67 -20.86 16.01
C ARG A 634 -17.48 -20.21 16.70
N GLU A 635 -16.30 -20.79 16.52
CA GLU A 635 -15.04 -20.28 17.07
C GLU A 635 -14.40 -19.21 16.18
N ALA A 636 -15.02 -18.85 15.05
CA ALA A 636 -14.47 -17.95 14.04
C ALA A 636 -13.03 -18.33 13.60
N ARG A 637 -12.74 -19.64 13.58
CA ARG A 637 -11.40 -20.20 13.42
C ARG A 637 -11.41 -21.21 12.28
N ARG A 638 -10.64 -20.93 11.22
CA ARG A 638 -10.50 -21.90 10.13
C ARG A 638 -9.75 -23.15 10.61
N PRO A 639 -10.11 -24.33 10.07
CA PRO A 639 -9.36 -25.54 10.33
C PRO A 639 -7.94 -25.41 9.82
N THR A 640 -7.02 -25.90 10.61
CA THR A 640 -5.62 -26.09 10.22
C THR A 640 -5.52 -27.36 9.35
N GLN A 641 -4.71 -27.34 8.27
CA GLN A 641 -4.50 -28.49 7.36
C GLN A 641 -3.73 -29.66 7.98
#